data_AF-A0A2W4M489-F1
#
_entry.id   AF-A0A2W4M489-F1
#
_cell.length_a   1.000
_cell.length_b   1.000
_cell.length_c   1.000
_cell.angle_alpha   90.00
_cell.angle_beta   90.00
_cell.angle_gamma   90.00
#
_symmetry.space_group_name_H-M   'P 1'
#
loop_
_entity.id
_entity.type
_entity.pdbx_description
1 polymer ?
#
loop_
_entity_poly.entity_id
_entity_poly.type
_entity_poly.pdbx_seq_one_letter_code
_entity_poly.pdbx_strand_id
1 'polypeptide(L)'
;MPGERTPGATYEFHIARSARDRYQFDDSIFEFSGNAVIANFHAARVFAQKMNQRRDLVRFPEQAVRASQIGAMGLIDEIAHLLFRAYRQQANPAMLREALAHLRDAIGPEQLDATLRRFGDDFPPLAVYRREQSLDEYLAGQTGGTTHLEVALEELLMLWLANMNPAFSAFLELFDDDGLEHDTAYQPLVRELHTFFAGQPTPPGVPPGQTIIDLLRAPALAHPHSLEEQLNYILGHWSAILGPNFPYRLLSVLDLIREEERPIFGVGGGDATAASIPVSDFRHLEAEPERFTPDREWMPRLVLLAKNTYVWLDQLSKQYGRPITTLDQIPDEELDTLAARGFTGLWLIGLWERSKASRKIKQIMGNPDAVASAYSLYDYVIAQDLGGEAALQNLRERAWQRGIRLASDMVPNHVGIDGRWVIEHPDWFISLDYSPFPSYTFNGPDLSEDERVGIFLEDHYYSRSDAAVVFKRLDRWTGSVKYIYHGNDGTSMPWNDTAQLNYLNPEVREAVIQTILHVARSFPIIRFDAAMTLAKRHFHRLWFPEPGSGGDIPSRADHGMTREEFDRLMPQEFWREVVDRCAAEAPDTLLLAEAFWLMEGYFVRTLGMHRVYNSAFMVMLRDEDNAKYRQVLKNTLAFDPEIMRRYVNFMNNPDERTAVDQFGKDDKYFGVATMMVTLPGLPMFGHGQVEGFTEKYGMEYRRAYWDETPDQHLIWRHEREIFPLMKRRYLFAGVEQFLLYDFYTPDGHVNEDVFAYSNRYGDERGLVLYHNRFASVRGWVRTSVAFAVKTGVGDEKTLVQRTLAEGLGLRAGPDDFCIFRDMTSGLEYIRSSRELAEQGLYVELGAYKCHVFLDWREVHDTDGRYRSIAAFLAGRGVPSVEEALRETFLQPVLQPFRELVSAEMFRKLAALADERRPDDDELVEAERLDESAEAVAGDLEETAQLEGGEPPDEDELEQLEALDAGGADQAGDLEDMLRLEADEQPDTPVYLLDEVDERLAALLAEVQRFAGAEGDLDALRRDILARLEALMELRGSAGQAPQASAAAAGAPLEELAERLARDETAWGAAVGWVFVHALGRAAGGTDPVGQSRAWIDEW
;
A
#
# COMPACT_ATOMS: atom_id res chain seq x y z
N MET A 1 -41.24 -20.34 20.21
CA MET A 1 -42.49 -20.93 20.73
C MET A 1 -43.10 -21.77 19.63
N PRO A 2 -43.42 -23.05 19.85
CA PRO A 2 -44.06 -23.87 18.82
C PRO A 2 -45.54 -23.50 18.67
N GLY A 3 -45.99 -23.26 17.44
CA GLY A 3 -47.42 -23.31 17.10
C GLY A 3 -47.94 -24.75 17.13
N GLU A 4 -49.24 -24.92 17.28
CA GLU A 4 -49.86 -26.24 17.36
C GLU A 4 -49.69 -27.02 16.03
N ARG A 5 -49.21 -28.26 16.11
CA ARG A 5 -49.04 -29.13 14.94
C ARG A 5 -50.38 -29.73 14.53
N THR A 6 -51.01 -29.18 13.49
CA THR A 6 -52.06 -29.89 12.74
C THR A 6 -51.45 -31.10 12.02
N PRO A 7 -51.96 -32.34 12.18
CA PRO A 7 -51.44 -33.49 11.44
C PRO A 7 -51.91 -33.44 9.97
N GLY A 8 -51.05 -32.93 9.08
CA GLY A 8 -51.22 -33.10 7.64
C GLY A 8 -50.92 -34.54 7.20
N ALA A 9 -51.31 -34.87 5.96
CA ALA A 9 -50.81 -36.08 5.31
C ALA A 9 -49.29 -36.01 5.11
N THR A 10 -48.62 -37.17 5.19
CA THR A 10 -47.22 -37.32 4.82
C THR A 10 -47.07 -37.47 3.31
N TYR A 11 -46.06 -36.83 2.76
CA TYR A 11 -45.66 -36.81 1.35
C TYR A 11 -44.17 -37.18 1.26
N GLU A 12 -43.64 -37.57 0.10
CA GLU A 12 -42.21 -37.91 -0.06
C GLU A 12 -41.57 -37.20 -1.26
N PHE A 13 -40.23 -37.08 -1.28
CA PHE A 13 -39.50 -36.72 -2.51
C PHE A 13 -39.23 -38.00 -3.31
N HIS A 14 -39.74 -38.07 -4.54
CA HIS A 14 -39.87 -39.33 -5.30
C HIS A 14 -38.56 -39.83 -5.90
N ILE A 15 -37.74 -40.42 -5.05
CA ILE A 15 -36.53 -41.18 -5.42
C ILE A 15 -36.90 -42.65 -5.60
N ALA A 16 -36.69 -43.16 -6.81
CA ALA A 16 -36.95 -44.54 -7.22
C ALA A 16 -36.21 -45.56 -6.34
N ARG A 17 -36.82 -46.73 -6.11
CA ARG A 17 -36.25 -47.85 -5.35
C ARG A 17 -34.86 -48.23 -5.87
N SER A 18 -34.70 -48.28 -7.18
CA SER A 18 -33.42 -48.55 -7.87
C SER A 18 -32.32 -47.56 -7.46
N ALA A 19 -32.64 -46.27 -7.33
CA ALA A 19 -31.72 -45.25 -6.83
C ALA A 19 -31.49 -45.34 -5.31
N ARG A 20 -32.55 -45.57 -4.51
CA ARG A 20 -32.43 -45.79 -3.05
C ARG A 20 -31.47 -46.97 -2.77
N ASP A 21 -31.64 -48.10 -3.48
CA ASP A 21 -30.80 -49.31 -3.38
C ASP A 21 -29.35 -49.07 -3.87
N ARG A 22 -29.16 -48.38 -5.01
CA ARG A 22 -27.84 -48.14 -5.63
C ARG A 22 -26.97 -47.15 -4.85
N TYR A 23 -27.56 -46.04 -4.42
CA TYR A 23 -26.84 -44.92 -3.79
C TYR A 23 -26.86 -44.97 -2.26
N GLN A 24 -27.76 -45.76 -1.66
CA GLN A 24 -27.84 -45.97 -0.20
C GLN A 24 -27.92 -44.63 0.56
N PHE A 25 -28.87 -43.80 0.14
CA PHE A 25 -29.17 -42.52 0.79
C PHE A 25 -29.58 -42.70 2.27
N ASP A 26 -29.55 -41.62 3.04
CA ASP A 26 -29.96 -41.68 4.44
C ASP A 26 -31.48 -41.59 4.55
N ASP A 27 -32.12 -42.39 5.41
CA ASP A 27 -33.58 -42.45 5.55
C ASP A 27 -34.21 -41.12 5.98
N SER A 28 -33.44 -40.21 6.59
CA SER A 28 -33.94 -38.89 7.03
C SER A 28 -34.37 -37.95 5.90
N ILE A 29 -34.18 -38.33 4.62
CA ILE A 29 -34.50 -37.49 3.47
C ILE A 29 -35.84 -37.78 2.78
N PHE A 30 -36.67 -38.67 3.31
CA PHE A 30 -37.88 -39.13 2.62
C PHE A 30 -39.22 -38.65 3.19
N GLU A 31 -39.28 -38.07 4.40
CA GLU A 31 -40.55 -37.68 5.05
C GLU A 31 -40.86 -36.17 4.95
N PHE A 32 -41.95 -35.79 4.27
CA PHE A 32 -42.54 -34.45 4.33
C PHE A 32 -43.85 -34.43 5.14
N SER A 33 -43.85 -33.85 6.34
CA SER A 33 -45.11 -33.51 7.07
C SER A 33 -45.58 -32.07 6.80
N GLY A 34 -45.17 -31.47 5.68
CA GLY A 34 -45.34 -30.03 5.42
C GLY A 34 -44.28 -29.12 6.07
N ASN A 35 -43.12 -29.67 6.42
CA ASN A 35 -41.87 -28.92 6.59
C ASN A 35 -40.76 -29.70 5.84
N ALA A 36 -39.81 -28.97 5.27
CA ALA A 36 -38.85 -29.45 4.29
C ALA A 36 -37.92 -30.60 4.72
N VAL A 37 -37.57 -31.44 3.75
CA VAL A 37 -36.31 -32.21 3.74
C VAL A 37 -35.17 -31.35 3.21
N ILE A 38 -35.30 -30.86 1.97
CA ILE A 38 -34.22 -30.17 1.24
C ILE A 38 -34.24 -28.67 1.62
N ALA A 39 -33.96 -28.44 2.90
CA ALA A 39 -33.54 -27.16 3.46
C ALA A 39 -32.16 -27.26 4.15
N ASN A 40 -31.60 -28.47 4.29
CA ASN A 40 -30.28 -28.70 4.86
C ASN A 40 -29.24 -28.89 3.74
N PHE A 41 -28.39 -27.89 3.51
CA PHE A 41 -27.38 -27.92 2.46
C PHE A 41 -26.28 -28.98 2.71
N HIS A 42 -25.98 -29.32 3.98
CA HIS A 42 -25.13 -30.48 4.27
C HIS A 42 -25.76 -31.79 3.78
N ALA A 43 -27.09 -31.97 3.94
CA ALA A 43 -27.77 -33.15 3.40
C ALA A 43 -27.74 -33.19 1.86
N ALA A 44 -27.87 -32.03 1.19
CA ALA A 44 -27.70 -31.93 -0.26
C ALA A 44 -26.25 -32.26 -0.70
N ARG A 45 -25.23 -31.80 0.03
CA ARG A 45 -23.81 -32.19 -0.21
C ARG A 45 -23.58 -33.69 0.01
N VAL A 46 -24.18 -34.30 1.04
CA VAL A 46 -24.10 -35.77 1.27
C VAL A 46 -24.79 -36.55 0.15
N PHE A 47 -25.94 -36.08 -0.33
CA PHE A 47 -26.66 -36.69 -1.44
C PHE A 47 -25.85 -36.65 -2.74
N ALA A 48 -25.36 -35.47 -3.11
CA ALA A 48 -24.47 -35.26 -4.25
C ALA A 48 -23.22 -36.14 -4.18
N GLN A 49 -22.58 -36.22 -2.99
CA GLN A 49 -21.41 -37.08 -2.81
C GLN A 49 -21.73 -38.57 -2.99
N LYS A 50 -22.83 -39.08 -2.43
CA LYS A 50 -23.25 -40.49 -2.61
C LYS A 50 -23.49 -40.84 -4.09
N MET A 51 -24.00 -39.90 -4.88
CA MET A 51 -24.10 -40.06 -6.34
C MET A 51 -22.71 -40.06 -7.01
N ASN A 52 -21.89 -39.06 -6.73
CA ASN A 52 -20.58 -38.88 -7.34
C ASN A 52 -19.59 -40.03 -7.03
N GLN A 53 -19.67 -40.64 -5.85
CA GLN A 53 -18.89 -41.84 -5.48
C GLN A 53 -19.21 -43.09 -6.33
N ARG A 54 -20.31 -43.09 -7.09
CA ARG A 54 -20.79 -44.22 -7.89
C ARG A 54 -20.90 -43.92 -9.40
N ARG A 55 -20.67 -42.67 -9.84
CA ARG A 55 -20.61 -42.25 -11.25
C ARG A 55 -19.16 -42.31 -11.76
N ASP A 56 -18.94 -42.60 -13.05
CA ASP A 56 -17.58 -42.64 -13.66
C ASP A 56 -17.11 -41.21 -14.05
N LEU A 57 -16.90 -40.38 -13.03
CA LEU A 57 -16.46 -38.99 -13.19
C LEU A 57 -15.02 -38.85 -13.72
N VAL A 58 -14.27 -39.95 -13.81
CA VAL A 58 -12.92 -39.99 -14.41
C VAL A 58 -13.01 -39.96 -15.93
N ARG A 59 -14.07 -40.53 -16.52
CA ARG A 59 -14.33 -40.50 -17.97
C ARG A 59 -15.39 -39.47 -18.37
N PHE A 60 -16.31 -39.17 -17.46
CA PHE A 60 -17.47 -38.31 -17.69
C PHE A 60 -17.59 -37.26 -16.59
N PRO A 61 -16.62 -36.33 -16.44
CA PRO A 61 -16.64 -35.32 -15.39
C PRO A 61 -17.86 -34.39 -15.48
N GLU A 62 -18.48 -34.24 -16.65
CA GLU A 62 -19.73 -33.52 -16.87
C GLU A 62 -20.96 -34.17 -16.18
N GLN A 63 -20.83 -35.41 -15.71
CA GLN A 63 -21.86 -36.09 -14.90
C GLN A 63 -21.74 -35.80 -13.40
N ALA A 64 -20.86 -34.89 -12.98
CA ALA A 64 -20.71 -34.53 -11.56
C ALA A 64 -21.95 -33.79 -11.04
N VAL A 65 -22.59 -34.36 -10.02
CA VAL A 65 -23.71 -33.76 -9.31
C VAL A 65 -23.20 -32.68 -8.35
N ARG A 66 -23.74 -31.47 -8.43
CA ARG A 66 -23.52 -30.39 -7.47
C ARG A 66 -24.58 -30.38 -6.37
N ALA A 67 -24.26 -29.84 -5.19
CA ALA A 67 -25.18 -29.80 -4.06
C ALA A 67 -26.32 -28.80 -4.30
N SER A 68 -26.02 -27.66 -4.94
CA SER A 68 -27.00 -26.65 -5.35
C SER A 68 -28.07 -27.20 -6.31
N GLN A 69 -27.71 -28.11 -7.21
CA GLN A 69 -28.67 -28.72 -8.15
C GLN A 69 -29.71 -29.55 -7.41
N ILE A 70 -29.27 -30.40 -6.47
CA ILE A 70 -30.16 -31.17 -5.58
C ILE A 70 -31.00 -30.22 -4.70
N GLY A 71 -30.39 -29.15 -4.18
CA GLY A 71 -31.07 -28.08 -3.45
C GLY A 71 -32.20 -27.43 -4.25
N ALA A 72 -31.94 -27.05 -5.49
CA ALA A 72 -32.89 -26.41 -6.38
C ALA A 72 -34.03 -27.35 -6.80
N MET A 73 -33.72 -28.60 -7.18
CA MET A 73 -34.74 -29.60 -7.53
C MET A 73 -35.71 -29.85 -6.37
N GLY A 74 -35.19 -30.10 -5.16
CA GLY A 74 -36.00 -30.32 -3.97
C GLY A 74 -36.86 -29.12 -3.59
N LEU A 75 -36.36 -27.89 -3.81
CA LEU A 75 -37.11 -26.67 -3.55
C LEU A 75 -38.20 -26.41 -4.61
N ILE A 76 -37.95 -26.74 -5.88
CA ILE A 76 -38.94 -26.66 -6.96
C ILE A 76 -40.11 -27.64 -6.68
N ASP A 77 -39.80 -28.87 -6.28
CA ASP A 77 -40.77 -29.91 -5.94
C ASP A 77 -41.62 -29.55 -4.69
N GLU A 78 -40.98 -29.11 -3.60
CA GLU A 78 -41.69 -28.65 -2.40
C GLU A 78 -42.62 -27.46 -2.71
N ILE A 79 -42.19 -26.55 -3.59
CA ILE A 79 -43.01 -25.43 -4.07
C ILE A 79 -44.16 -25.90 -4.95
N ALA A 80 -43.98 -26.93 -5.78
CA ALA A 80 -45.05 -27.51 -6.58
C ALA A 80 -46.15 -28.14 -5.69
N HIS A 81 -45.75 -28.94 -4.69
CA HIS A 81 -46.67 -29.47 -3.68
C HIS A 81 -47.41 -28.36 -2.90
N LEU A 82 -46.72 -27.29 -2.50
CA LEU A 82 -47.35 -26.19 -1.77
C LEU A 82 -48.35 -25.40 -2.62
N LEU A 83 -48.05 -25.14 -3.89
CA LEU A 83 -48.99 -24.50 -4.82
C LEU A 83 -50.19 -25.39 -5.12
N PHE A 84 -49.97 -26.68 -5.37
CA PHE A 84 -51.05 -27.65 -5.60
C PHE A 84 -51.96 -27.80 -4.37
N ARG A 85 -51.38 -27.84 -3.17
CA ARG A 85 -52.11 -27.88 -1.89
C ARG A 85 -52.89 -26.60 -1.63
N ALA A 86 -52.31 -25.42 -1.87
CA ALA A 86 -52.98 -24.14 -1.74
C ALA A 86 -54.16 -24.02 -2.73
N TYR A 87 -53.95 -24.43 -3.98
CA TYR A 87 -55.00 -24.50 -4.99
C TYR A 87 -56.14 -25.46 -4.59
N ARG A 88 -55.81 -26.68 -4.12
CA ARG A 88 -56.81 -27.64 -3.60
C ARG A 88 -57.61 -27.05 -2.45
N GLN A 89 -56.97 -26.37 -1.49
CA GLN A 89 -57.66 -25.76 -0.35
C GLN A 89 -58.59 -24.60 -0.74
N GLN A 90 -58.24 -23.82 -1.77
CA GLN A 90 -59.01 -22.63 -2.18
C GLN A 90 -60.08 -22.92 -3.24
N ALA A 91 -59.82 -23.81 -4.19
CA ALA A 91 -60.72 -24.10 -5.31
C ALA A 91 -61.68 -25.27 -5.03
N ASN A 92 -61.15 -26.42 -4.59
CA ASN A 92 -61.94 -27.64 -4.38
C ASN A 92 -61.21 -28.64 -3.46
N PRO A 93 -61.56 -28.73 -2.16
CA PRO A 93 -60.91 -29.67 -1.25
C PRO A 93 -61.12 -31.16 -1.57
N ALA A 94 -62.10 -31.52 -2.40
CA ALA A 94 -62.38 -32.89 -2.84
C ALA A 94 -61.70 -33.27 -4.17
N MET A 95 -60.96 -32.35 -4.79
CA MET A 95 -60.41 -32.45 -6.15
C MET A 95 -59.68 -33.76 -6.47
N LEU A 96 -58.83 -34.29 -5.57
CA LEU A 96 -58.12 -35.56 -5.80
C LEU A 96 -59.07 -36.78 -5.78
N ARG A 97 -60.15 -36.73 -4.99
CA ARG A 97 -61.18 -37.76 -4.93
C ARG A 97 -62.03 -37.77 -6.19
N GLU A 98 -62.33 -36.59 -6.70
CA GLU A 98 -63.04 -36.39 -7.97
C GLU A 98 -62.17 -36.78 -9.17
N ALA A 99 -60.86 -36.51 -9.12
CA ALA A 99 -59.90 -36.99 -10.12
C ALA A 99 -59.79 -38.53 -10.12
N LEU A 100 -59.69 -39.18 -8.94
CA LEU A 100 -59.74 -40.63 -8.83
C LEU A 100 -61.05 -41.22 -9.37
N ALA A 101 -62.19 -40.55 -9.17
CA ALA A 101 -63.47 -40.97 -9.73
C ALA A 101 -63.49 -40.84 -11.27
N HIS A 102 -63.06 -39.69 -11.81
CA HIS A 102 -62.94 -39.46 -13.26
C HIS A 102 -62.04 -40.52 -13.91
N LEU A 103 -60.88 -40.81 -13.32
CA LEU A 103 -59.96 -41.84 -13.81
C LEU A 103 -60.57 -43.25 -13.76
N ARG A 104 -61.31 -43.60 -12.71
CA ARG A 104 -62.02 -44.91 -12.62
C ARG A 104 -63.08 -45.07 -13.70
N ASP A 105 -63.78 -44.00 -14.06
CA ASP A 105 -64.77 -44.02 -15.14
C ASP A 105 -64.13 -43.98 -16.54
N ALA A 106 -62.97 -43.32 -16.71
CA ALA A 106 -62.31 -43.11 -18.00
C ALA A 106 -61.35 -44.24 -18.44
N ILE A 107 -60.48 -44.73 -17.53
CA ILE A 107 -59.51 -45.80 -17.83
C ILE A 107 -59.84 -47.15 -17.16
N GLY A 108 -60.82 -47.16 -16.25
CA GLY A 108 -61.27 -48.36 -15.55
C GLY A 108 -60.49 -48.65 -14.26
N PRO A 109 -61.14 -49.22 -13.22
CA PRO A 109 -60.54 -49.38 -11.90
C PRO A 109 -59.36 -50.35 -11.89
N GLU A 110 -59.39 -51.43 -12.66
CA GLU A 110 -58.28 -52.40 -12.72
C GLU A 110 -56.99 -51.76 -13.27
N GLN A 111 -57.09 -50.87 -14.27
CA GLN A 111 -55.93 -50.21 -14.87
C GLN A 111 -55.40 -49.08 -13.98
N LEU A 112 -56.29 -48.31 -13.35
CA LEU A 112 -55.88 -47.28 -12.38
C LEU A 112 -55.19 -47.90 -11.16
N ASP A 113 -55.83 -48.88 -10.52
CA ASP A 113 -55.29 -49.52 -9.31
C ASP A 113 -53.97 -50.25 -9.63
N ALA A 114 -53.82 -50.86 -10.81
CA ALA A 114 -52.54 -51.44 -11.26
C ALA A 114 -51.45 -50.39 -11.50
N THR A 115 -51.79 -49.22 -12.07
CA THR A 115 -50.85 -48.12 -12.31
C THR A 115 -50.37 -47.51 -10.99
N LEU A 116 -51.28 -47.26 -10.04
CA LEU A 116 -50.94 -46.76 -8.70
C LEU A 116 -50.14 -47.78 -7.87
N ARG A 117 -50.39 -49.08 -8.05
CA ARG A 117 -49.56 -50.15 -7.47
C ARG A 117 -48.15 -50.17 -8.05
N ARG A 118 -48.00 -50.11 -9.38
CA ARG A 118 -46.68 -50.06 -10.02
C ARG A 118 -45.89 -48.82 -9.56
N PHE A 119 -46.55 -47.67 -9.49
CA PHE A 119 -45.96 -46.44 -8.94
C PHE A 119 -45.48 -46.67 -7.49
N GLY A 120 -46.30 -47.22 -6.60
CA GLY A 120 -45.90 -47.52 -5.22
C GLY A 120 -44.88 -48.65 -5.05
N ASP A 121 -44.62 -49.46 -6.08
CA ASP A 121 -43.55 -50.46 -6.09
C ASP A 121 -42.22 -49.86 -6.58
N ASP A 122 -42.23 -48.99 -7.59
CA ASP A 122 -41.04 -48.29 -8.09
C ASP A 122 -40.64 -47.10 -7.20
N PHE A 123 -41.63 -46.38 -6.65
CA PHE A 123 -41.50 -45.23 -5.76
C PHE A 123 -42.14 -45.54 -4.38
N PRO A 124 -41.54 -46.46 -3.61
CA PRO A 124 -42.14 -46.93 -2.36
C PRO A 124 -42.06 -45.88 -1.25
N PRO A 125 -43.16 -45.61 -0.54
CA PRO A 125 -43.14 -44.91 0.74
C PRO A 125 -42.18 -45.58 1.73
N LEU A 126 -41.56 -44.82 2.63
CA LEU A 126 -40.47 -45.28 3.50
C LEU A 126 -40.83 -46.53 4.32
N ALA A 127 -42.05 -46.60 4.85
CA ALA A 127 -42.56 -47.78 5.57
C ALA A 127 -42.69 -49.03 4.68
N VAL A 128 -43.02 -48.86 3.40
CA VAL A 128 -43.10 -49.93 2.40
C VAL A 128 -41.70 -50.34 1.93
N TYR A 129 -40.80 -49.37 1.74
CA TYR A 129 -39.38 -49.60 1.40
C TYR A 129 -38.66 -50.41 2.49
N ARG A 130 -38.82 -50.01 3.76
CA ARG A 130 -38.31 -50.72 4.94
C ARG A 130 -39.00 -52.05 5.24
N ARG A 131 -40.14 -52.35 4.58
CA ARG A 131 -41.00 -53.53 4.82
C ARG A 131 -41.63 -53.55 6.22
N GLU A 132 -41.88 -52.38 6.80
CA GLU A 132 -42.68 -52.19 8.02
C GLU A 132 -44.18 -52.42 7.74
N GLN A 133 -44.62 -52.14 6.51
CA GLN A 133 -45.97 -52.32 6.00
C GLN A 133 -45.91 -52.86 4.55
N SER A 134 -46.90 -53.65 4.09
CA SER A 134 -47.02 -53.98 2.67
C SER A 134 -47.66 -52.87 1.85
N LEU A 135 -47.40 -52.82 0.54
CA LEU A 135 -47.98 -51.78 -0.33
C LEU A 135 -49.52 -51.83 -0.37
N ASP A 136 -50.12 -53.02 -0.35
CA ASP A 136 -51.57 -53.21 -0.27
C ASP A 136 -52.17 -52.61 1.02
N GLU A 137 -51.54 -52.86 2.17
CA GLU A 137 -51.95 -52.28 3.45
C GLU A 137 -51.73 -50.77 3.48
N TYR A 138 -50.69 -50.26 2.82
CA TYR A 138 -50.45 -48.83 2.68
C TYR A 138 -51.53 -48.18 1.81
N LEU A 139 -51.76 -48.64 0.58
CA LEU A 139 -52.73 -48.03 -0.36
C LEU A 139 -54.18 -48.10 0.15
N ALA A 140 -54.53 -49.10 0.96
CA ALA A 140 -55.82 -49.17 1.65
C ALA A 140 -55.95 -48.21 2.86
N GLY A 141 -54.87 -47.51 3.24
CA GLY A 141 -54.78 -46.63 4.39
C GLY A 141 -55.19 -45.18 4.14
N GLN A 142 -55.12 -44.38 5.22
CA GLN A 142 -55.33 -42.93 5.20
C GLN A 142 -54.51 -42.25 6.31
N THR A 143 -54.02 -41.04 6.05
CA THR A 143 -53.29 -40.19 7.00
C THR A 143 -53.85 -38.77 6.95
N GLY A 144 -54.05 -38.14 8.11
CA GLY A 144 -54.61 -36.77 8.19
C GLY A 144 -56.06 -36.60 7.69
N GLY A 145 -56.74 -37.69 7.33
CA GLY A 145 -58.06 -37.66 6.66
C GLY A 145 -57.98 -37.66 5.12
N THR A 146 -56.79 -37.80 4.55
CA THR A 146 -56.53 -38.06 3.13
C THR A 146 -56.19 -39.53 2.94
N THR A 147 -56.81 -40.19 1.96
CA THR A 147 -56.54 -41.60 1.63
C THR A 147 -55.19 -41.73 0.93
N HIS A 148 -54.51 -42.86 1.10
CA HIS A 148 -53.20 -43.05 0.46
C HIS A 148 -53.29 -43.21 -1.06
N LEU A 149 -54.48 -43.50 -1.62
CA LEU A 149 -54.77 -43.38 -3.05
C LEU A 149 -54.84 -41.91 -3.52
N GLU A 150 -55.38 -40.99 -2.71
CA GLU A 150 -55.35 -39.55 -3.03
C GLU A 150 -53.93 -39.01 -2.96
N VAL A 151 -53.11 -39.46 -1.99
CA VAL A 151 -51.67 -39.14 -1.93
C VAL A 151 -50.95 -39.69 -3.15
N ALA A 152 -51.05 -40.99 -3.44
CA ALA A 152 -50.35 -41.61 -4.58
C ALA A 152 -50.71 -40.98 -5.95
N LEU A 153 -51.91 -40.39 -6.11
CA LEU A 153 -52.26 -39.63 -7.31
C LEU A 153 -51.62 -38.21 -7.35
N GLU A 154 -51.46 -37.55 -6.21
CA GLU A 154 -50.69 -36.31 -6.10
C GLU A 154 -49.21 -36.56 -6.42
N GLU A 155 -48.64 -37.63 -5.85
CA GLU A 155 -47.22 -38.00 -6.05
C GLU A 155 -46.93 -38.36 -7.52
N LEU A 156 -47.80 -39.15 -8.14
CA LEU A 156 -47.69 -39.56 -9.55
C LEU A 156 -47.75 -38.35 -10.50
N LEU A 157 -48.49 -37.30 -10.13
CA LEU A 157 -48.51 -36.03 -10.88
C LEU A 157 -47.20 -35.24 -10.73
N MET A 158 -46.56 -35.25 -9.54
CA MET A 158 -45.27 -34.59 -9.34
C MET A 158 -44.12 -35.34 -10.04
N LEU A 159 -44.14 -36.68 -10.01
CA LEU A 159 -43.26 -37.54 -10.82
C LEU A 159 -43.33 -37.14 -12.31
N TRP A 160 -44.54 -37.02 -12.86
CA TRP A 160 -44.73 -36.59 -14.24
C TRP A 160 -44.19 -35.17 -14.50
N LEU A 161 -44.41 -34.24 -13.57
CA LEU A 161 -43.89 -32.87 -13.69
C LEU A 161 -42.36 -32.82 -13.65
N ALA A 162 -41.70 -33.71 -12.89
CA ALA A 162 -40.25 -33.85 -12.84
C ALA A 162 -39.67 -34.31 -14.19
N ASN A 163 -40.21 -35.38 -14.79
CA ASN A 163 -39.77 -35.85 -16.12
C ASN A 163 -40.09 -34.84 -17.25
N MET A 164 -41.11 -33.99 -17.06
CA MET A 164 -41.42 -32.89 -17.99
C MET A 164 -40.54 -31.63 -17.81
N ASN A 165 -39.56 -31.63 -16.90
CA ASN A 165 -38.63 -30.52 -16.70
C ASN A 165 -37.24 -30.83 -17.30
N PRO A 166 -36.82 -30.24 -18.44
CA PRO A 166 -35.57 -30.62 -19.08
C PRO A 166 -34.31 -30.27 -18.28
N ALA A 167 -34.40 -29.38 -17.28
CA ALA A 167 -33.32 -29.04 -16.36
C ALA A 167 -33.03 -30.18 -15.35
N PHE A 168 -33.98 -31.09 -15.15
CA PHE A 168 -33.81 -32.25 -14.27
C PHE A 168 -33.14 -33.44 -15.01
N SER A 169 -32.93 -33.37 -16.33
CA SER A 169 -32.47 -34.49 -17.16
C SER A 169 -31.16 -35.18 -16.71
N ALA A 170 -30.22 -34.47 -16.08
CA ALA A 170 -28.99 -35.04 -15.51
C ALA A 170 -29.22 -35.97 -14.29
N PHE A 171 -30.46 -36.06 -13.82
CA PHE A 171 -30.90 -36.74 -12.61
C PHE A 171 -31.99 -37.79 -12.86
N LEU A 172 -32.32 -38.09 -14.13
CA LEU A 172 -33.44 -38.96 -14.50
C LEU A 172 -33.48 -40.28 -13.72
N GLU A 173 -32.32 -40.88 -13.44
CA GLU A 173 -32.18 -42.10 -12.63
C GLU A 173 -32.78 -42.05 -11.22
N LEU A 174 -33.12 -40.86 -10.71
CA LEU A 174 -33.83 -40.67 -9.45
C LEU A 174 -35.35 -40.80 -9.60
N PHE A 175 -35.93 -40.43 -10.74
CA PHE A 175 -37.38 -40.32 -10.96
C PHE A 175 -37.82 -40.91 -12.32
N ASP A 176 -37.09 -41.89 -12.81
CA ASP A 176 -37.31 -42.61 -14.07
C ASP A 176 -38.70 -43.27 -14.13
N ASP A 177 -39.53 -42.87 -15.11
CA ASP A 177 -40.90 -43.37 -15.32
C ASP A 177 -41.05 -44.27 -16.56
N ASP A 178 -39.96 -44.71 -17.21
CA ASP A 178 -40.00 -45.63 -18.37
C ASP A 178 -40.83 -46.90 -18.08
N GLY A 179 -40.72 -47.43 -16.86
CA GLY A 179 -41.50 -48.60 -16.42
C GLY A 179 -43.01 -48.33 -16.28
N LEU A 180 -43.42 -47.10 -15.97
CA LEU A 180 -44.81 -46.70 -15.92
C LEU A 180 -45.35 -46.41 -17.32
N GLU A 181 -44.57 -45.73 -18.17
CA GLU A 181 -44.89 -45.46 -19.59
C GLU A 181 -45.20 -46.75 -20.36
N HIS A 182 -44.38 -47.80 -20.18
CA HIS A 182 -44.43 -49.02 -20.99
C HIS A 182 -45.35 -50.12 -20.44
N ASP A 183 -45.37 -50.36 -19.11
CA ASP A 183 -46.08 -51.51 -18.51
C ASP A 183 -47.51 -51.17 -18.03
N THR A 184 -47.95 -49.91 -18.04
CA THR A 184 -49.19 -49.47 -17.35
C THR A 184 -50.09 -48.52 -18.17
N ALA A 185 -51.15 -48.01 -17.54
CA ALA A 185 -52.04 -47.00 -18.12
C ALA A 185 -51.61 -45.55 -17.83
N TYR A 186 -50.33 -45.31 -17.48
CA TYR A 186 -49.77 -44.01 -17.11
C TYR A 186 -50.04 -42.89 -18.14
N GLN A 187 -49.69 -43.11 -19.42
CA GLN A 187 -49.92 -42.14 -20.49
C GLN A 187 -51.42 -41.79 -20.71
N PRO A 188 -52.36 -42.77 -20.74
CA PRO A 188 -53.79 -42.51 -20.63
C PRO A 188 -54.22 -41.74 -19.38
N LEU A 189 -53.69 -42.10 -18.20
CA LEU A 189 -54.00 -41.49 -16.90
C LEU A 189 -53.64 -40.00 -16.88
N VAL A 190 -52.41 -39.65 -17.27
CA VAL A 190 -51.94 -38.25 -17.35
C VAL A 190 -52.79 -37.43 -18.32
N ARG A 191 -53.20 -38.00 -19.46
CA ARG A 191 -54.09 -37.33 -20.41
C ARG A 191 -55.46 -37.03 -19.82
N GLU A 192 -56.04 -37.96 -19.05
CA GLU A 192 -57.32 -37.75 -18.39
C GLU A 192 -57.23 -36.83 -17.17
N LEU A 193 -56.09 -36.76 -16.48
CA LEU A 193 -55.82 -35.69 -15.52
C LEU A 193 -55.82 -34.31 -16.19
N HIS A 194 -55.19 -34.16 -17.36
CA HIS A 194 -55.28 -32.93 -18.14
C HIS A 194 -56.73 -32.56 -18.50
N THR A 195 -57.54 -33.53 -18.96
CA THR A 195 -58.98 -33.35 -19.21
C THR A 195 -59.73 -32.89 -17.96
N PHE A 196 -59.45 -33.51 -16.81
CA PHE A 196 -60.06 -33.17 -15.52
C PHE A 196 -59.70 -31.76 -15.04
N PHE A 197 -58.40 -31.40 -15.03
CA PHE A 197 -57.95 -30.08 -14.58
C PHE A 197 -58.38 -28.94 -15.51
N ALA A 198 -58.60 -29.20 -16.80
CA ALA A 198 -59.22 -28.23 -17.72
C ALA A 198 -60.69 -27.90 -17.37
N GLY A 199 -61.36 -28.74 -16.57
CA GLY A 199 -62.69 -28.47 -16.02
C GLY A 199 -62.71 -27.80 -14.64
N GLN A 200 -61.56 -27.63 -13.99
CA GLN A 200 -61.46 -27.01 -12.66
C GLN A 200 -61.30 -25.47 -12.75
N PRO A 201 -61.56 -24.70 -11.68
CA PRO A 201 -61.37 -23.24 -11.70
C PRO A 201 -59.92 -22.83 -11.98
N THR A 202 -59.67 -21.81 -12.81
CA THR A 202 -58.31 -21.27 -13.04
C THR A 202 -57.65 -20.85 -11.71
N PRO A 203 -56.38 -21.21 -11.44
CA PRO A 203 -55.70 -20.84 -10.20
C PRO A 203 -55.58 -19.31 -9.99
N PRO A 204 -55.59 -18.81 -8.74
CA PRO A 204 -55.41 -17.40 -8.44
C PRO A 204 -54.06 -16.85 -8.96
N GLY A 205 -54.07 -15.65 -9.55
CA GLY A 205 -52.87 -15.00 -10.09
C GLY A 205 -52.46 -15.43 -11.49
N VAL A 206 -53.19 -16.36 -12.12
CA VAL A 206 -52.87 -16.96 -13.42
C VAL A 206 -53.84 -16.47 -14.51
N PRO A 207 -53.41 -16.30 -15.78
CA PRO A 207 -54.31 -15.90 -16.88
C PRO A 207 -55.54 -16.81 -17.06
N PRO A 208 -56.74 -16.25 -17.33
CA PRO A 208 -57.96 -17.04 -17.52
C PRO A 208 -57.82 -18.13 -18.59
N GLY A 209 -58.21 -19.36 -18.24
CA GLY A 209 -58.14 -20.52 -19.14
C GLY A 209 -56.87 -21.36 -19.01
N GLN A 210 -55.93 -20.99 -18.13
CA GLN A 210 -54.83 -21.87 -17.71
C GLN A 210 -55.26 -22.76 -16.52
N THR A 211 -54.63 -23.92 -16.42
CA THR A 211 -54.84 -24.94 -15.38
C THR A 211 -53.76 -24.88 -14.29
N ILE A 212 -53.92 -25.68 -13.24
CA ILE A 212 -52.85 -25.89 -12.23
C ILE A 212 -51.60 -26.54 -12.83
N ILE A 213 -51.72 -27.39 -13.86
CA ILE A 213 -50.57 -27.97 -14.55
C ILE A 213 -49.79 -26.90 -15.31
N ASP A 214 -50.47 -25.97 -15.97
CA ASP A 214 -49.81 -24.87 -16.71
C ASP A 214 -49.05 -23.94 -15.75
N LEU A 215 -49.61 -23.66 -14.57
CA LEU A 215 -48.92 -22.94 -13.50
C LEU A 215 -47.66 -23.68 -13.06
N LEU A 216 -47.78 -24.95 -12.67
CA LEU A 216 -46.64 -25.73 -12.15
C LEU A 216 -45.51 -25.90 -13.18
N ARG A 217 -45.83 -25.95 -14.48
CA ARG A 217 -44.84 -26.04 -15.57
C ARG A 217 -44.26 -24.70 -16.01
N ALA A 218 -44.81 -23.56 -15.59
CA ALA A 218 -44.39 -22.24 -16.08
C ALA A 218 -42.88 -21.93 -15.94
N PRO A 219 -42.17 -22.27 -14.83
CA PRO A 219 -40.73 -22.04 -14.71
C PRO A 219 -39.95 -22.87 -15.72
N ALA A 220 -40.28 -24.16 -15.85
CA ALA A 220 -39.61 -25.08 -16.78
C ALA A 220 -39.90 -24.76 -18.26
N LEU A 221 -41.05 -24.15 -18.57
CA LEU A 221 -41.36 -23.65 -19.92
C LEU A 221 -40.65 -22.33 -20.25
N ALA A 222 -40.41 -21.47 -19.25
CA ALA A 222 -39.66 -20.22 -19.42
C ALA A 222 -38.14 -20.45 -19.50
N HIS A 223 -37.61 -21.32 -18.64
CA HIS A 223 -36.17 -21.57 -18.48
C HIS A 223 -35.86 -23.08 -18.47
N PRO A 224 -35.99 -23.79 -19.61
CA PRO A 224 -35.96 -25.26 -19.67
C PRO A 224 -34.63 -25.91 -19.30
N HIS A 225 -33.52 -25.17 -19.24
CA HIS A 225 -32.17 -25.72 -19.06
C HIS A 225 -31.35 -25.06 -17.94
N SER A 226 -31.97 -24.25 -17.07
CA SER A 226 -31.30 -23.65 -15.90
C SER A 226 -32.18 -23.77 -14.66
N LEU A 227 -31.66 -24.44 -13.62
CA LEU A 227 -32.32 -24.51 -12.31
C LEU A 227 -32.30 -23.14 -11.61
N GLU A 228 -31.22 -22.37 -11.75
CA GLU A 228 -31.11 -21.01 -11.18
C GLU A 228 -32.23 -20.10 -11.70
N GLU A 229 -32.44 -20.10 -13.02
CA GLU A 229 -33.45 -19.22 -13.63
C GLU A 229 -34.88 -19.70 -13.37
N GLN A 230 -35.09 -21.01 -13.12
CA GLN A 230 -36.35 -21.50 -12.59
C GLN A 230 -36.61 -20.98 -11.17
N LEU A 231 -35.60 -20.96 -10.29
CA LEU A 231 -35.71 -20.37 -8.96
C LEU A 231 -35.92 -18.84 -9.00
N ASN A 232 -35.22 -18.12 -9.90
CA ASN A 232 -35.41 -16.68 -10.13
C ASN A 232 -36.85 -16.38 -10.62
N TYR A 233 -37.36 -17.19 -11.56
CA TYR A 233 -38.74 -17.09 -12.03
C TYR A 233 -39.74 -17.28 -10.87
N ILE A 234 -39.56 -18.32 -10.06
CA ILE A 234 -40.39 -18.62 -8.89
C ILE A 234 -40.35 -17.48 -7.87
N LEU A 235 -39.16 -16.95 -7.56
CA LEU A 235 -38.95 -15.83 -6.65
C LEU A 235 -39.67 -14.56 -7.15
N GLY A 236 -39.56 -14.25 -8.45
CA GLY A 236 -40.18 -13.08 -9.05
C GLY A 236 -41.72 -13.16 -9.15
N HIS A 237 -42.29 -14.34 -9.40
CA HIS A 237 -43.72 -14.48 -9.69
C HIS A 237 -44.56 -15.04 -8.54
N TRP A 238 -44.01 -15.92 -7.68
CA TRP A 238 -44.79 -16.74 -6.74
C TRP A 238 -44.55 -16.42 -5.26
N SER A 239 -43.58 -15.55 -4.92
CA SER A 239 -43.28 -15.16 -3.53
C SER A 239 -44.50 -14.69 -2.71
N ALA A 240 -45.48 -14.02 -3.35
CA ALA A 240 -46.71 -13.59 -2.68
C ALA A 240 -47.66 -14.74 -2.31
N ILE A 241 -47.52 -15.92 -2.93
CA ILE A 241 -48.34 -17.11 -2.71
C ILE A 241 -47.68 -18.05 -1.69
N LEU A 242 -46.34 -18.15 -1.73
CA LEU A 242 -45.55 -19.07 -0.90
C LEU A 242 -45.33 -18.59 0.54
N GLY A 243 -45.66 -17.32 0.84
CA GLY A 243 -45.57 -16.75 2.18
C GLY A 243 -44.16 -16.27 2.58
N PRO A 244 -44.01 -15.60 3.74
CA PRO A 244 -42.87 -14.74 4.04
C PRO A 244 -41.52 -15.48 4.20
N ASN A 245 -41.53 -16.78 4.46
CA ASN A 245 -40.30 -17.55 4.74
C ASN A 245 -39.68 -18.15 3.47
N PHE A 246 -40.44 -18.28 2.37
CA PHE A 246 -39.96 -18.92 1.14
C PHE A 246 -38.97 -18.09 0.32
N PRO A 247 -39.09 -16.74 0.20
CA PRO A 247 -38.09 -15.92 -0.47
C PRO A 247 -36.68 -16.11 0.11
N TYR A 248 -36.53 -16.18 1.43
CA TYR A 248 -35.23 -16.43 2.06
C TYR A 248 -34.65 -17.79 1.69
N ARG A 249 -35.46 -18.86 1.65
CA ARG A 249 -35.01 -20.20 1.23
C ARG A 249 -34.58 -20.24 -0.24
N LEU A 250 -35.33 -19.58 -1.13
CA LEU A 250 -34.98 -19.43 -2.54
C LEU A 250 -33.64 -18.71 -2.69
N LEU A 251 -33.48 -17.59 -1.99
CA LEU A 251 -32.24 -16.79 -1.99
C LEU A 251 -31.03 -17.56 -1.43
N SER A 252 -31.20 -18.37 -0.37
CA SER A 252 -30.12 -19.23 0.14
C SER A 252 -29.68 -20.31 -0.86
N VAL A 253 -30.59 -20.89 -1.65
CA VAL A 253 -30.20 -21.88 -2.69
C VAL A 253 -29.53 -21.20 -3.86
N LEU A 254 -29.98 -19.99 -4.25
CA LEU A 254 -29.31 -19.17 -5.27
C LEU A 254 -27.88 -18.79 -4.82
N ASP A 255 -27.66 -18.49 -3.54
CA ASP A 255 -26.30 -18.27 -3.01
C ASP A 255 -25.44 -19.54 -3.03
N LEU A 256 -26.00 -20.73 -2.82
CA LEU A 256 -25.27 -22.00 -2.96
C LEU A 256 -24.90 -22.31 -4.42
N ILE A 257 -25.75 -21.94 -5.40
CA ILE A 257 -25.39 -22.01 -6.83
C ILE A 257 -24.17 -21.12 -7.09
N ARG A 258 -24.22 -19.85 -6.64
CA ARG A 258 -23.12 -18.89 -6.79
C ARG A 258 -21.83 -19.36 -6.09
N GLU A 259 -21.94 -19.99 -4.92
CA GLU A 259 -20.81 -20.57 -4.19
C GLU A 259 -20.10 -21.67 -5.00
N GLU A 260 -20.85 -22.62 -5.57
CA GLU A 260 -20.30 -23.72 -6.39
C GLU A 260 -19.86 -23.30 -7.81
N GLU A 261 -20.14 -22.06 -8.23
CA GLU A 261 -19.71 -21.51 -9.52
C GLU A 261 -18.53 -20.54 -9.45
N ARG A 262 -18.12 -20.08 -8.26
CA ARG A 262 -16.90 -19.27 -8.09
C ARG A 262 -15.66 -20.09 -8.45
N PRO A 263 -14.81 -19.64 -9.40
CA PRO A 263 -13.58 -20.35 -9.74
C PRO A 263 -12.57 -20.35 -8.57
N ILE A 264 -12.18 -21.54 -8.11
CA ILE A 264 -11.12 -21.71 -7.11
C ILE A 264 -9.75 -21.52 -7.81
N PHE A 265 -9.30 -20.27 -7.90
CA PHE A 265 -7.95 -19.97 -8.35
C PHE A 265 -6.90 -20.24 -7.25
N GLY A 266 -5.67 -20.51 -7.68
CA GLY A 266 -4.64 -21.17 -6.88
C GLY A 266 -3.97 -20.33 -5.77
N VAL A 267 -3.12 -21.02 -5.02
CA VAL A 267 -2.45 -20.53 -3.79
C VAL A 267 -1.49 -19.36 -4.03
N GLY A 268 -1.64 -18.30 -3.24
CA GLY A 268 -0.60 -17.30 -2.98
C GLY A 268 -1.17 -15.90 -2.77
N GLY A 269 -0.70 -15.21 -1.72
CA GLY A 269 -1.19 -13.88 -1.31
C GLY A 269 -1.48 -12.95 -2.48
N GLY A 270 -2.74 -12.52 -2.57
CA GLY A 270 -3.27 -11.82 -3.73
C GLY A 270 -2.48 -10.55 -4.03
N ASP A 271 -1.94 -10.45 -5.25
CA ASP A 271 -1.29 -9.25 -5.74
C ASP A 271 -2.36 -8.17 -6.00
N ALA A 272 -2.73 -7.47 -4.93
CA ALA A 272 -3.82 -6.49 -4.90
C ALA A 272 -3.60 -5.30 -5.85
N THR A 273 -2.40 -5.22 -6.45
CA THR A 273 -2.02 -4.24 -7.47
C THR A 273 -2.80 -4.39 -8.79
N ALA A 274 -3.38 -5.55 -9.06
CA ALA A 274 -4.16 -5.79 -10.29
C ALA A 274 -5.60 -5.24 -10.26
N ALA A 275 -6.14 -4.93 -9.08
CA ALA A 275 -7.47 -4.33 -8.94
C ALA A 275 -7.35 -2.80 -8.90
N SER A 276 -8.00 -2.11 -9.84
CA SER A 276 -7.99 -0.65 -9.86
C SER A 276 -8.67 -0.08 -8.61
N ILE A 277 -7.90 0.55 -7.72
CA ILE A 277 -8.43 1.16 -6.49
C ILE A 277 -9.47 2.22 -6.89
N PRO A 278 -10.75 2.05 -6.52
CA PRO A 278 -11.78 3.04 -6.81
C PRO A 278 -11.55 4.31 -5.96
N VAL A 279 -11.89 5.47 -6.50
CA VAL A 279 -11.81 6.74 -5.76
C VAL A 279 -12.89 6.75 -4.67
N SER A 280 -12.48 7.01 -3.42
CA SER A 280 -13.38 6.98 -2.26
C SER A 280 -14.54 7.96 -2.38
N ASP A 281 -15.77 7.42 -2.29
CA ASP A 281 -17.02 8.16 -2.28
C ASP A 281 -17.58 8.26 -0.86
N PHE A 282 -17.44 9.43 -0.26
CA PHE A 282 -17.82 9.68 1.13
C PHE A 282 -19.33 9.85 1.36
N ARG A 283 -20.17 9.90 0.31
CA ARG A 283 -21.64 10.11 0.45
C ARG A 283 -22.30 9.08 1.36
N HIS A 284 -21.81 7.84 1.36
CA HIS A 284 -22.34 6.78 2.23
C HIS A 284 -22.05 7.01 3.73
N LEU A 285 -21.13 7.91 4.08
CA LEU A 285 -20.77 8.27 5.46
C LEU A 285 -21.56 9.49 5.97
N GLU A 286 -22.34 10.16 5.13
CA GLU A 286 -23.25 11.25 5.55
C GLU A 286 -24.34 10.76 6.52
N ALA A 287 -24.75 9.50 6.40
CA ALA A 287 -25.70 8.83 7.29
C ALA A 287 -25.05 8.26 8.58
N GLU A 288 -23.71 8.24 8.66
CA GLU A 288 -22.96 7.65 9.78
C GLU A 288 -22.48 8.74 10.76
N PRO A 289 -22.53 8.50 12.09
CA PRO A 289 -22.23 9.51 13.09
C PRO A 289 -20.74 9.85 13.18
N GLU A 290 -20.43 11.13 13.43
CA GLU A 290 -19.07 11.64 13.62
C GLU A 290 -18.57 11.38 15.06
N ARG A 291 -17.58 10.49 15.20
CA ARG A 291 -17.07 9.98 16.50
C ARG A 291 -15.55 9.75 16.50
N PHE A 292 -14.80 10.70 15.93
CA PHE A 292 -13.33 10.71 15.98
C PHE A 292 -12.83 10.66 17.43
N THR A 293 -11.82 9.82 17.69
CA THR A 293 -11.13 9.80 18.99
C THR A 293 -10.08 10.94 19.05
N PRO A 294 -9.98 11.68 20.16
CA PRO A 294 -9.02 12.78 20.28
C PRO A 294 -7.57 12.26 20.35
N ASP A 295 -6.71 12.81 19.48
CA ASP A 295 -5.27 12.53 19.50
C ASP A 295 -4.60 13.06 20.78
N ARG A 296 -3.61 12.33 21.31
CA ARG A 296 -2.60 12.87 22.24
C ARG A 296 -1.54 13.67 21.47
N GLU A 297 -0.86 14.61 22.12
CA GLU A 297 0.07 15.56 21.47
C GLU A 297 1.16 14.88 20.61
N TRP A 298 1.59 13.68 20.99
CA TRP A 298 2.61 12.91 20.27
C TRP A 298 2.06 12.17 19.03
N MET A 299 0.77 11.85 18.99
CA MET A 299 0.17 10.98 17.95
C MET A 299 0.19 11.57 16.52
N PRO A 300 -0.01 12.90 16.30
CA PRO A 300 0.20 13.51 14.98
C PRO A 300 1.68 13.52 14.57
N ARG A 301 2.58 13.62 15.55
CA ARG A 301 4.03 13.76 15.36
C ARG A 301 4.77 12.42 15.27
N LEU A 302 4.03 11.30 15.24
CA LEU A 302 4.61 9.97 15.12
C LEU A 302 5.20 9.76 13.71
N VAL A 303 6.45 9.28 13.67
CA VAL A 303 7.07 8.68 12.49
C VAL A 303 7.46 7.26 12.86
N LEU A 304 6.88 6.28 12.16
CA LEU A 304 6.94 4.87 12.52
C LEU A 304 7.89 4.12 11.59
N LEU A 305 8.78 3.29 12.15
CA LEU A 305 9.59 2.32 11.42
C LEU A 305 9.07 0.91 11.69
N ALA A 306 8.77 0.14 10.65
CA ALA A 306 8.45 -1.27 10.76
C ALA A 306 9.73 -2.12 10.60
N LYS A 307 9.95 -3.10 11.48
CA LYS A 307 11.02 -4.11 11.36
C LYS A 307 10.45 -5.51 11.63
N ASN A 308 10.66 -6.45 10.71
CA ASN A 308 10.54 -7.88 11.03
C ASN A 308 11.59 -8.22 12.09
N THR A 309 11.14 -8.65 13.27
CA THR A 309 12.00 -8.74 14.47
C THR A 309 13.17 -9.69 14.28
N TYR A 310 12.91 -10.93 13.85
CA TYR A 310 13.95 -11.95 13.73
C TYR A 310 14.96 -11.62 12.63
N VAL A 311 14.48 -11.14 11.48
CA VAL A 311 15.32 -10.67 10.37
C VAL A 311 16.21 -9.50 10.78
N TRP A 312 15.68 -8.54 11.54
CA TRP A 312 16.46 -7.40 12.02
C TRP A 312 17.52 -7.82 13.06
N LEU A 313 17.22 -8.77 13.95
CA LEU A 313 18.21 -9.30 14.90
C LEU A 313 19.36 -10.05 14.20
N ASP A 314 19.10 -10.77 13.10
CA ASP A 314 20.14 -11.36 12.23
C ASP A 314 21.00 -10.29 11.53
N GLN A 315 20.37 -9.26 10.95
CA GLN A 315 21.07 -8.12 10.33
C GLN A 315 21.95 -7.38 11.34
N LEU A 316 21.41 -7.08 12.54
CA LEU A 316 22.17 -6.47 13.62
C LEU A 316 23.33 -7.36 14.08
N SER A 317 23.14 -8.69 14.13
CA SER A 317 24.21 -9.62 14.48
C SER A 317 25.40 -9.54 13.52
N LYS A 318 25.12 -9.39 12.22
CA LYS A 318 26.12 -9.16 11.17
C LYS A 318 26.77 -7.77 11.31
N GLN A 319 25.96 -6.71 11.40
CA GLN A 319 26.39 -5.30 11.51
C GLN A 319 27.31 -5.04 12.71
N TYR A 320 27.01 -5.63 13.87
CA TYR A 320 27.75 -5.42 15.12
C TYR A 320 28.74 -6.57 15.45
N GLY A 321 28.92 -7.54 14.55
CA GLY A 321 29.91 -8.62 14.68
C GLY A 321 29.75 -9.52 15.91
N ARG A 322 28.55 -9.60 16.49
CA ARG A 322 28.24 -10.37 17.70
C ARG A 322 26.84 -10.98 17.60
N PRO A 323 26.56 -12.17 18.16
CA PRO A 323 25.19 -12.68 18.24
C PRO A 323 24.25 -11.73 19.00
N ILE A 324 23.13 -11.38 18.37
CA ILE A 324 22.03 -10.60 18.93
C ILE A 324 20.76 -11.41 18.64
N THR A 325 20.17 -12.00 19.68
CA THR A 325 19.02 -12.93 19.54
C THR A 325 17.80 -12.53 20.35
N THR A 326 17.96 -11.67 21.36
CA THR A 326 16.87 -11.22 22.25
C THR A 326 16.71 -9.70 22.25
N LEU A 327 15.53 -9.21 22.64
CA LEU A 327 15.17 -7.78 22.55
C LEU A 327 16.09 -6.86 23.37
N ASP A 328 16.59 -7.34 24.51
CA ASP A 328 17.54 -6.63 25.37
C ASP A 328 18.94 -6.49 24.75
N GLN A 329 19.30 -7.32 23.76
CA GLN A 329 20.62 -7.33 23.13
C GLN A 329 20.76 -6.33 21.97
N ILE A 330 19.65 -5.71 21.53
CA ILE A 330 19.64 -4.63 20.52
C ILE A 330 20.55 -3.49 21.01
N PRO A 331 21.61 -3.11 20.27
CA PRO A 331 22.57 -2.11 20.70
C PRO A 331 21.95 -0.76 21.02
N ASP A 332 22.57 -0.02 21.93
CA ASP A 332 22.11 1.33 22.29
C ASP A 332 22.42 2.32 21.15
N GLU A 333 23.53 2.10 20.46
CA GLU A 333 24.01 2.83 19.28
C GLU A 333 23.03 2.77 18.09
N GLU A 334 22.31 1.64 17.94
CA GLU A 334 21.26 1.47 16.93
C GLU A 334 20.02 2.30 17.31
N LEU A 335 19.62 2.29 18.59
CA LEU A 335 18.51 3.11 19.08
C LEU A 335 18.83 4.61 18.99
N ASP A 336 20.07 5.01 19.28
CA ASP A 336 20.57 6.37 19.08
C ASP A 336 20.53 6.76 17.60
N THR A 337 20.87 5.84 16.69
CA THR A 337 20.78 6.07 15.25
C THR A 337 19.32 6.25 14.79
N LEU A 338 18.38 5.43 15.27
CA LEU A 338 16.95 5.61 14.97
C LEU A 338 16.41 6.96 15.46
N ALA A 339 16.77 7.37 16.68
CA ALA A 339 16.39 8.68 17.22
C ALA A 339 17.07 9.84 16.46
N ALA A 340 18.36 9.71 16.12
CA ALA A 340 19.11 10.70 15.35
C ALA A 340 18.58 10.87 13.91
N ARG A 341 17.97 9.83 13.33
CA ARG A 341 17.24 9.89 12.04
C ARG A 341 15.84 10.51 12.17
N GLY A 342 15.30 10.61 13.37
CA GLY A 342 14.00 11.24 13.65
C GLY A 342 12.81 10.27 13.72
N PHE A 343 13.06 8.97 13.91
CA PHE A 343 11.99 8.01 14.19
C PHE A 343 11.50 8.18 15.64
N THR A 344 10.18 8.16 15.83
CA THR A 344 9.53 8.31 17.14
C THR A 344 8.65 7.11 17.51
N GLY A 345 8.51 6.15 16.60
CA GLY A 345 7.97 4.81 16.89
C GLY A 345 8.72 3.70 16.16
N LEU A 346 8.77 2.52 16.78
CA LEU A 346 9.38 1.31 16.26
C LEU A 346 8.38 0.14 16.39
N TRP A 347 7.82 -0.29 15.26
CA TRP A 347 6.97 -1.48 15.17
C TRP A 347 7.84 -2.71 14.96
N LEU A 348 7.80 -3.61 15.94
CA LEU A 348 8.44 -4.92 15.88
C LEU A 348 7.39 -5.96 15.55
N ILE A 349 7.56 -6.64 14.41
CA ILE A 349 6.58 -7.58 13.87
C ILE A 349 6.84 -8.98 14.41
N GLY A 350 5.78 -9.64 14.89
CA GLY A 350 5.78 -11.05 15.29
C GLY A 350 6.57 -11.32 16.57
N LEU A 351 6.39 -10.45 17.57
CA LEU A 351 6.94 -10.54 18.93
C LEU A 351 6.36 -11.70 19.77
N TRP A 352 5.13 -12.09 19.46
CA TRP A 352 4.31 -13.01 20.25
C TRP A 352 4.73 -14.47 20.08
N GLU A 353 4.35 -15.33 21.04
CA GLU A 353 4.55 -16.77 20.95
C GLU A 353 3.68 -17.35 19.83
N ARG A 354 4.31 -18.08 18.90
CA ARG A 354 3.70 -18.51 17.63
C ARG A 354 3.33 -19.99 17.62
N SER A 355 2.31 -20.31 16.83
CA SER A 355 1.81 -21.67 16.55
C SER A 355 2.93 -22.63 16.16
N LYS A 356 3.06 -23.76 16.85
CA LYS A 356 4.01 -24.81 16.48
C LYS A 356 3.50 -25.61 15.29
N ALA A 357 2.17 -25.77 15.19
CA ALA A 357 1.49 -26.35 14.05
C ALA A 357 1.77 -25.56 12.76
N SER A 358 1.69 -24.22 12.76
CA SER A 358 2.06 -23.36 11.62
C SER A 358 3.46 -23.65 11.09
N ARG A 359 4.46 -23.71 11.98
CA ARG A 359 5.84 -24.10 11.63
C ARG A 359 5.88 -25.50 11.00
N LYS A 360 5.24 -26.48 11.65
CA LYS A 360 5.19 -27.88 11.19
C LYS A 360 4.55 -28.02 9.80
N ILE A 361 3.48 -27.26 9.52
CA ILE A 361 2.83 -27.20 8.20
C ILE A 361 3.82 -26.67 7.15
N LYS A 362 4.46 -25.53 7.39
CA LYS A 362 5.41 -24.91 6.43
C LYS A 362 6.62 -25.82 6.13
N GLN A 363 7.06 -26.58 7.13
CA GLN A 363 8.11 -27.59 6.99
C GLN A 363 7.65 -28.81 6.17
N ILE A 364 6.43 -29.32 6.38
CA ILE A 364 5.83 -30.39 5.55
C ILE A 364 5.63 -29.92 4.10
N MET A 365 5.25 -28.66 3.90
CA MET A 365 5.08 -28.04 2.57
C MET A 365 6.40 -27.64 1.89
N GLY A 366 7.56 -28.07 2.42
CA GLY A 366 8.84 -28.01 1.74
C GLY A 366 9.80 -26.90 2.15
N ASN A 367 9.47 -26.06 3.15
CA ASN A 367 10.39 -25.05 3.68
C ASN A 367 10.91 -25.45 5.09
N PRO A 368 12.08 -26.12 5.21
CA PRO A 368 12.59 -26.60 6.49
C PRO A 368 13.02 -25.47 7.44
N ASP A 369 13.50 -24.34 6.89
CA ASP A 369 14.02 -23.18 7.65
C ASP A 369 12.90 -22.24 8.14
N ALA A 370 11.66 -22.40 7.65
CA ALA A 370 10.53 -21.56 8.03
C ALA A 370 10.24 -21.60 9.54
N VAL A 371 10.01 -20.42 10.14
CA VAL A 371 9.27 -20.34 11.40
C VAL A 371 7.77 -20.25 11.15
N ALA A 372 6.99 -20.37 12.24
CA ALA A 372 5.57 -20.12 12.22
C ALA A 372 5.24 -18.71 11.70
N SER A 373 4.08 -18.55 11.06
CA SER A 373 3.57 -17.22 10.67
C SER A 373 3.54 -16.28 11.87
N ALA A 374 4.01 -15.05 11.72
CA ALA A 374 3.92 -14.00 12.73
C ALA A 374 2.49 -13.76 13.24
N TYR A 375 1.47 -14.07 12.43
CA TYR A 375 0.06 -13.90 12.78
C TYR A 375 -0.67 -15.20 13.17
N SER A 376 -0.03 -16.37 13.03
CA SER A 376 -0.54 -17.63 13.59
C SER A 376 -0.04 -17.77 15.03
N LEU A 377 -0.79 -17.17 15.96
CA LEU A 377 -0.38 -17.00 17.36
C LEU A 377 -0.80 -18.17 18.27
N TYR A 378 0.07 -18.52 19.22
CA TYR A 378 -0.25 -19.50 20.26
C TYR A 378 -0.94 -18.83 21.47
N ASP A 379 -0.35 -17.76 22.00
CA ASP A 379 -0.88 -16.91 23.07
C ASP A 379 -0.24 -15.50 22.97
N TYR A 380 -0.86 -14.49 23.57
CA TYR A 380 -0.37 -13.10 23.56
C TYR A 380 0.71 -12.86 24.64
N VAL A 381 1.77 -13.66 24.57
CA VAL A 381 2.94 -13.62 25.45
C VAL A 381 4.18 -13.39 24.57
N ILE A 382 5.14 -12.58 25.02
CA ILE A 382 6.38 -12.36 24.27
C ILE A 382 7.19 -13.66 24.16
N ALA A 383 7.61 -13.98 22.93
CA ALA A 383 8.29 -15.23 22.61
C ALA A 383 9.56 -15.43 23.47
N GLN A 384 9.74 -16.65 24.00
CA GLN A 384 10.85 -16.93 24.91
C GLN A 384 12.22 -16.93 24.21
N ASP A 385 12.30 -17.24 22.92
CA ASP A 385 13.53 -17.11 22.13
C ASP A 385 13.86 -15.66 21.73
N LEU A 386 12.94 -14.71 21.96
CA LEU A 386 13.22 -13.26 21.96
C LEU A 386 13.56 -12.70 23.36
N GLY A 387 13.60 -13.56 24.39
CA GLY A 387 13.92 -13.19 25.78
C GLY A 387 12.71 -12.85 26.66
N GLY A 388 11.48 -12.98 26.14
CA GLY A 388 10.24 -12.78 26.90
C GLY A 388 10.03 -11.35 27.43
N GLU A 389 9.11 -11.22 28.39
CA GLU A 389 8.67 -9.91 28.92
C GLU A 389 9.80 -9.08 29.55
N ALA A 390 10.81 -9.74 30.15
CA ALA A 390 11.96 -9.06 30.73
C ALA A 390 12.83 -8.37 29.68
N ALA A 391 13.03 -9.01 28.52
CA ALA A 391 13.76 -8.44 27.40
C ALA A 391 12.97 -7.31 26.73
N LEU A 392 11.65 -7.48 26.58
CA LEU A 392 10.76 -6.40 26.11
C LEU A 392 10.84 -5.17 27.03
N GLN A 393 10.73 -5.35 28.35
CA GLN A 393 10.74 -4.23 29.29
C GLN A 393 12.06 -3.47 29.26
N ASN A 394 13.19 -4.17 29.16
CA ASN A 394 14.51 -3.55 28.98
C ASN A 394 14.57 -2.69 27.70
N LEU A 395 14.17 -3.26 26.55
CA LEU A 395 14.14 -2.53 25.28
C LEU A 395 13.20 -1.31 25.36
N ARG A 396 12.02 -1.48 25.97
CA ARG A 396 11.01 -0.43 26.13
C ARG A 396 11.54 0.76 26.92
N GLU A 397 12.27 0.51 28.00
CA GLU A 397 12.92 1.57 28.79
C GLU A 397 14.02 2.30 27.99
N ARG A 398 14.91 1.56 27.30
CA ARG A 398 16.01 2.14 26.51
C ARG A 398 15.55 2.90 25.27
N ALA A 399 14.45 2.46 24.65
CA ALA A 399 13.80 3.15 23.54
C ALA A 399 13.06 4.41 24.00
N TRP A 400 12.31 4.33 25.12
CA TRP A 400 11.55 5.47 25.65
C TRP A 400 12.45 6.63 26.11
N GLN A 401 13.62 6.34 26.68
CA GLN A 401 14.65 7.35 27.02
C GLN A 401 15.10 8.17 25.79
N ARG A 402 14.99 7.60 24.59
CA ARG A 402 15.33 8.21 23.30
C ARG A 402 14.10 8.78 22.55
N GLY A 403 12.93 8.79 23.19
CA GLY A 403 11.66 9.27 22.63
C GLY A 403 10.94 8.26 21.71
N ILE A 404 11.51 7.07 21.52
CA ILE A 404 10.97 6.03 20.63
C ILE A 404 9.90 5.21 21.36
N ARG A 405 8.69 5.15 20.80
CA ARG A 405 7.59 4.30 21.28
C ARG A 405 7.63 2.95 20.59
N LEU A 406 7.62 1.86 21.37
CA LEU A 406 7.44 0.53 20.80
C LEU A 406 5.99 0.36 20.32
N ALA A 407 5.83 -0.33 19.20
CA ALA A 407 4.55 -0.75 18.63
C ALA A 407 4.56 -2.25 18.38
N SER A 408 3.39 -2.89 18.52
CA SER A 408 3.19 -4.30 18.20
C SER A 408 2.12 -4.48 17.12
N ASP A 409 2.18 -5.61 16.42
CA ASP A 409 1.00 -6.18 15.77
C ASP A 409 0.00 -6.72 16.82
N MET A 410 -1.27 -6.80 16.42
CA MET A 410 -2.35 -7.49 17.11
C MET A 410 -3.26 -8.12 16.05
N VAL A 411 -3.58 -9.39 16.22
CA VAL A 411 -4.40 -10.21 15.32
C VAL A 411 -5.66 -10.66 16.07
N PRO A 412 -6.71 -9.82 16.15
CA PRO A 412 -7.89 -10.12 16.97
C PRO A 412 -8.85 -11.11 16.30
N ASN A 413 -8.80 -11.30 14.98
CA ASN A 413 -9.77 -12.09 14.24
C ASN A 413 -9.64 -13.61 14.46
N HIS A 414 -8.43 -14.11 14.70
CA HIS A 414 -8.11 -15.53 14.79
C HIS A 414 -6.89 -15.77 15.69
N VAL A 415 -6.68 -17.03 16.08
CA VAL A 415 -5.41 -17.53 16.65
C VAL A 415 -4.87 -18.67 15.77
N GLY A 416 -3.70 -19.23 16.07
CA GLY A 416 -3.21 -20.43 15.39
C GLY A 416 -4.07 -21.67 15.67
N ILE A 417 -4.01 -22.69 14.81
CA ILE A 417 -4.84 -23.92 14.97
C ILE A 417 -4.52 -24.74 16.24
N ASP A 418 -3.29 -24.65 16.76
CA ASP A 418 -2.86 -25.18 18.05
C ASP A 418 -2.82 -24.10 19.15
N GLY A 419 -3.35 -22.91 18.87
CA GLY A 419 -3.39 -21.79 19.79
C GLY A 419 -4.19 -22.12 21.05
N ARG A 420 -3.77 -21.54 22.17
CA ARG A 420 -4.24 -21.89 23.51
C ARG A 420 -5.77 -21.93 23.62
N TRP A 421 -6.46 -20.94 23.04
CA TRP A 421 -7.92 -20.87 23.05
C TRP A 421 -8.59 -22.02 22.27
N VAL A 422 -7.98 -22.56 21.20
CA VAL A 422 -8.51 -23.75 20.49
C VAL A 422 -8.48 -24.98 21.40
N ILE A 423 -7.46 -25.09 22.25
CA ILE A 423 -7.32 -26.20 23.21
C ILE A 423 -8.32 -26.03 24.36
N GLU A 424 -8.34 -24.85 25.00
CA GLU A 424 -9.03 -24.57 26.27
C GLU A 424 -10.50 -24.13 26.10
N HIS A 425 -10.87 -23.53 24.96
CA HIS A 425 -12.18 -22.94 24.69
C HIS A 425 -12.70 -23.23 23.26
N PRO A 426 -12.93 -24.51 22.87
CA PRO A 426 -13.38 -24.88 21.52
C PRO A 426 -14.76 -24.33 21.11
N ASP A 427 -15.55 -23.80 22.06
CA ASP A 427 -16.84 -23.15 21.80
C ASP A 427 -16.72 -21.66 21.43
N TRP A 428 -15.51 -21.09 21.49
CA TRP A 428 -15.23 -19.70 21.07
C TRP A 428 -15.03 -19.53 19.56
N PHE A 429 -15.03 -20.63 18.80
CA PHE A 429 -14.67 -20.65 17.37
C PHE A 429 -15.87 -20.93 16.48
N ILE A 430 -15.85 -20.38 15.27
CA ILE A 430 -16.83 -20.76 14.23
C ILE A 430 -16.54 -22.21 13.87
N SER A 431 -17.50 -23.09 14.15
CA SER A 431 -17.29 -24.53 14.12
C SER A 431 -18.58 -25.31 13.88
N LEU A 432 -18.43 -26.56 13.44
CA LEU A 432 -19.49 -27.53 13.23
C LEU A 432 -19.14 -28.86 13.91
N ASP A 433 -20.15 -29.61 14.34
CA ASP A 433 -19.97 -30.98 14.88
C ASP A 433 -19.91 -32.04 13.75
N TYR A 434 -20.04 -31.61 12.49
CA TYR A 434 -19.94 -32.41 11.27
C TYR A 434 -19.08 -31.71 10.21
N SER A 435 -18.52 -32.45 9.26
CA SER A 435 -17.71 -31.84 8.19
C SER A 435 -18.61 -31.06 7.21
N PRO A 436 -18.34 -29.77 6.91
CA PRO A 436 -19.16 -28.98 5.98
C PRO A 436 -19.22 -29.62 4.59
N PHE A 437 -18.07 -30.14 4.13
CA PHE A 437 -17.92 -30.91 2.91
C PHE A 437 -17.73 -32.40 3.24
N PRO A 438 -18.67 -33.29 2.84
CA PRO A 438 -18.55 -34.73 3.04
C PRO A 438 -17.38 -35.39 2.29
N SER A 439 -16.79 -34.69 1.32
CA SER A 439 -15.55 -35.07 0.63
C SER A 439 -14.29 -34.90 1.48
N TYR A 440 -14.35 -34.17 2.58
CA TYR A 440 -13.20 -34.01 3.49
C TYR A 440 -12.99 -35.26 4.34
N THR A 441 -11.73 -35.57 4.64
CA THR A 441 -11.30 -36.86 5.21
C THR A 441 -10.30 -36.74 6.36
N PHE A 442 -9.47 -35.70 6.39
CA PHE A 442 -8.53 -35.39 7.49
C PHE A 442 -7.63 -36.59 7.89
N ASN A 443 -6.99 -37.25 6.93
CA ASN A 443 -6.02 -38.35 7.16
C ASN A 443 -4.59 -37.85 7.37
N GLY A 444 -4.34 -36.54 7.17
CA GLY A 444 -3.06 -35.89 7.42
C GLY A 444 -2.49 -36.11 8.84
N PRO A 445 -1.20 -35.78 9.07
CA PRO A 445 -0.55 -36.00 10.36
C PRO A 445 -1.17 -35.12 11.45
N ASP A 446 -1.25 -35.65 12.68
CA ASP A 446 -1.64 -34.85 13.86
C ASP A 446 -0.62 -33.71 14.06
N LEU A 447 -1.10 -32.47 14.08
CA LEU A 447 -0.29 -31.26 14.21
C LEU A 447 -0.18 -30.76 15.65
N SER A 448 -0.98 -31.30 16.56
CA SER A 448 -0.96 -30.92 17.98
C SER A 448 0.29 -31.47 18.69
N GLU A 449 0.92 -30.64 19.52
CA GLU A 449 1.88 -31.09 20.54
C GLU A 449 1.21 -31.30 21.92
N ASP A 450 -0.07 -30.94 22.10
CA ASP A 450 -0.79 -31.08 23.35
C ASP A 450 -1.48 -32.46 23.44
N GLU A 451 -1.25 -33.21 24.52
CA GLU A 451 -1.82 -34.56 24.72
C GLU A 451 -3.37 -34.58 24.84
N ARG A 452 -4.00 -33.44 25.19
CA ARG A 452 -5.45 -33.30 25.34
C ARG A 452 -6.20 -33.37 24.00
N VAL A 453 -5.62 -32.82 22.93
CA VAL A 453 -6.31 -32.61 21.64
C VAL A 453 -5.47 -33.03 20.44
N GLY A 454 -6.09 -33.68 19.45
CA GLY A 454 -5.51 -33.91 18.13
C GLY A 454 -6.01 -32.88 17.13
N ILE A 455 -5.13 -32.41 16.24
CA ILE A 455 -5.42 -31.35 15.27
C ILE A 455 -5.02 -31.86 13.88
N PHE A 456 -5.98 -31.94 12.97
CA PHE A 456 -5.79 -32.50 11.63
C PHE A 456 -6.27 -31.51 10.58
N LEU A 457 -5.39 -31.08 9.67
CA LEU A 457 -5.81 -30.37 8.45
C LEU A 457 -6.53 -31.33 7.50
N GLU A 458 -7.34 -30.76 6.62
CA GLU A 458 -7.94 -31.50 5.51
C GLU A 458 -6.90 -31.83 4.42
N ASP A 459 -6.97 -33.05 3.89
CA ASP A 459 -5.97 -33.60 2.96
C ASP A 459 -5.81 -32.76 1.67
N HIS A 460 -6.91 -32.17 1.18
CA HIS A 460 -6.90 -31.35 -0.04
C HIS A 460 -6.05 -30.06 0.07
N TYR A 461 -5.69 -29.62 1.29
CA TYR A 461 -4.73 -28.53 1.51
C TYR A 461 -3.34 -28.89 0.95
N TYR A 462 -2.86 -30.10 1.23
CA TYR A 462 -1.52 -30.54 0.85
C TYR A 462 -1.41 -30.74 -0.67
N SER A 463 -2.48 -31.19 -1.33
CA SER A 463 -2.57 -31.27 -2.80
C SER A 463 -2.93 -29.95 -3.48
N ARG A 464 -3.32 -28.91 -2.72
CA ARG A 464 -3.78 -27.60 -3.21
C ARG A 464 -4.94 -27.69 -4.22
N SER A 465 -5.79 -28.70 -4.06
CA SER A 465 -6.90 -29.02 -4.98
C SER A 465 -8.25 -28.48 -4.52
N ASP A 466 -8.33 -27.95 -3.30
CA ASP A 466 -9.47 -27.23 -2.73
C ASP A 466 -8.98 -26.23 -1.67
N ALA A 467 -9.83 -25.28 -1.28
CA ALA A 467 -9.58 -24.28 -0.23
C ALA A 467 -9.36 -24.88 1.18
N ALA A 468 -9.88 -26.10 1.45
CA ALA A 468 -9.76 -26.78 2.73
C ALA A 468 -10.22 -25.91 3.92
N VAL A 469 -11.50 -25.50 3.92
CA VAL A 469 -12.00 -24.37 4.76
C VAL A 469 -12.07 -24.62 6.27
N VAL A 470 -11.89 -25.87 6.72
CA VAL A 470 -11.91 -26.25 8.13
C VAL A 470 -10.76 -27.20 8.47
N PHE A 471 -10.36 -27.21 9.75
CA PHE A 471 -9.55 -28.27 10.35
C PHE A 471 -10.35 -29.03 11.41
N LYS A 472 -9.93 -30.26 11.69
CA LYS A 472 -10.58 -31.18 12.64
C LYS A 472 -9.84 -31.15 13.98
N ARG A 473 -10.53 -30.70 15.04
CA ARG A 473 -10.11 -30.84 16.45
C ARG A 473 -10.76 -32.11 17.02
N LEU A 474 -9.96 -33.10 17.41
CA LEU A 474 -10.38 -34.25 18.21
C LEU A 474 -10.03 -34.01 19.67
N ASP A 475 -11.02 -34.04 20.55
CA ASP A 475 -10.83 -34.07 21.99
C ASP A 475 -10.50 -35.50 22.45
N ARG A 476 -9.26 -35.76 22.89
CA ARG A 476 -8.80 -37.13 23.20
C ARG A 476 -9.37 -37.68 24.51
N TRP A 477 -9.99 -36.84 25.35
CA TRP A 477 -10.58 -37.24 26.62
C TRP A 477 -12.07 -37.58 26.50
N THR A 478 -12.83 -36.79 25.74
CA THR A 478 -14.27 -36.99 25.54
C THR A 478 -14.60 -37.77 24.26
N GLY A 479 -13.68 -37.81 23.30
CA GLY A 479 -13.96 -38.31 21.94
C GLY A 479 -14.75 -37.33 21.07
N SER A 480 -15.04 -36.12 21.57
CA SER A 480 -15.72 -35.06 20.81
C SER A 480 -14.89 -34.63 19.61
N VAL A 481 -15.53 -34.42 18.46
CA VAL A 481 -14.90 -33.90 17.25
C VAL A 481 -15.60 -32.61 16.86
N LYS A 482 -14.82 -31.56 16.59
CA LYS A 482 -15.30 -30.33 15.94
C LYS A 482 -14.50 -30.04 14.69
N TYR A 483 -15.17 -29.48 13.69
CA TYR A 483 -14.60 -28.95 12.47
C TYR A 483 -14.61 -27.43 12.58
N ILE A 484 -13.44 -26.83 12.81
CA ILE A 484 -13.26 -25.41 13.10
C ILE A 484 -12.82 -24.70 11.82
N TYR A 485 -13.44 -23.57 11.49
CA TYR A 485 -13.09 -22.79 10.31
C TYR A 485 -11.75 -22.09 10.48
N HIS A 486 -10.99 -22.03 9.40
CA HIS A 486 -9.80 -21.19 9.31
C HIS A 486 -10.19 -19.71 9.17
N GLY A 487 -9.30 -18.79 9.58
CA GLY A 487 -9.50 -17.36 9.35
C GLY A 487 -9.53 -17.06 7.84
N ASN A 488 -10.41 -16.14 7.43
CA ASN A 488 -10.59 -15.75 6.03
C ASN A 488 -11.16 -14.31 5.96
N ASP A 489 -10.81 -13.57 4.91
CA ASP A 489 -11.24 -12.21 4.58
C ASP A 489 -12.33 -12.12 3.49
N GLY A 490 -12.71 -13.26 2.90
CA GLY A 490 -13.59 -13.39 1.74
C GLY A 490 -12.89 -13.79 0.45
N THR A 491 -11.61 -14.20 0.52
CA THR A 491 -10.89 -14.82 -0.59
C THR A 491 -11.13 -16.33 -0.66
N SER A 492 -10.86 -16.93 -1.82
CA SER A 492 -11.05 -18.37 -2.07
C SER A 492 -10.05 -19.28 -1.35
N MET A 493 -9.04 -18.73 -0.66
CA MET A 493 -7.98 -19.46 0.03
C MET A 493 -7.84 -18.91 1.46
N PRO A 494 -8.35 -19.60 2.50
CA PRO A 494 -8.26 -19.13 3.87
C PRO A 494 -6.83 -19.26 4.42
N TRP A 495 -6.57 -18.65 5.58
CA TRP A 495 -5.30 -18.79 6.29
C TRP A 495 -5.27 -20.14 7.04
N ASN A 496 -4.96 -21.24 6.35
CA ASN A 496 -5.09 -22.61 6.86
C ASN A 496 -4.25 -22.96 8.11
N ASP A 497 -3.34 -22.09 8.57
CA ASP A 497 -2.64 -22.25 9.86
C ASP A 497 -3.30 -21.47 11.02
N THR A 498 -4.54 -20.98 10.83
CA THR A 498 -5.30 -20.18 11.80
C THR A 498 -6.68 -20.79 12.13
N ALA A 499 -7.34 -20.30 13.18
CA ALA A 499 -8.66 -20.71 13.66
C ALA A 499 -9.55 -19.48 13.95
N GLN A 500 -10.71 -19.40 13.29
CA GLN A 500 -11.58 -18.23 13.28
C GLN A 500 -12.43 -18.10 14.55
N LEU A 501 -12.35 -16.94 15.22
CA LEU A 501 -13.13 -16.64 16.41
C LEU A 501 -14.58 -16.25 16.07
N ASN A 502 -15.52 -16.66 16.93
CA ASN A 502 -16.95 -16.43 16.75
C ASN A 502 -17.41 -15.16 17.48
N TYR A 503 -17.39 -14.03 16.77
CA TYR A 503 -17.80 -12.73 17.32
C TYR A 503 -19.29 -12.59 17.62
N LEU A 504 -20.15 -13.59 17.33
CA LEU A 504 -21.52 -13.61 17.88
C LEU A 504 -21.52 -13.87 19.39
N ASN A 505 -20.53 -14.58 19.93
CA ASN A 505 -20.42 -14.86 21.36
C ASN A 505 -19.91 -13.60 22.12
N PRO A 506 -20.66 -13.05 23.09
CA PRO A 506 -20.22 -11.89 23.87
C PRO A 506 -18.99 -12.17 24.74
N GLU A 507 -18.79 -13.41 25.19
CA GLU A 507 -17.61 -13.80 25.99
C GLU A 507 -16.32 -13.68 25.17
N VAL A 508 -16.38 -14.07 23.88
CA VAL A 508 -15.26 -13.91 22.93
C VAL A 508 -14.94 -12.44 22.71
N ARG A 509 -15.96 -11.59 22.53
CA ARG A 509 -15.76 -10.14 22.34
C ARG A 509 -15.06 -9.51 23.55
N GLU A 510 -15.50 -9.81 24.79
CA GLU A 510 -14.83 -9.31 25.99
C GLU A 510 -13.43 -9.92 26.18
N ALA A 511 -13.23 -11.20 25.90
CA ALA A 511 -11.91 -11.84 25.98
C ALA A 511 -10.90 -11.16 25.05
N VAL A 512 -11.26 -10.90 23.78
CA VAL A 512 -10.39 -10.16 22.86
C VAL A 512 -10.20 -8.71 23.32
N ILE A 513 -11.22 -8.01 23.82
CA ILE A 513 -11.06 -6.65 24.38
C ILE A 513 -10.06 -6.66 25.54
N GLN A 514 -10.12 -7.62 26.46
CA GLN A 514 -9.16 -7.73 27.56
C GLN A 514 -7.74 -8.04 27.08
N THR A 515 -7.58 -8.85 26.02
CA THR A 515 -6.28 -9.08 25.38
C THR A 515 -5.74 -7.80 24.72
N ILE A 516 -6.57 -7.04 24.00
CA ILE A 516 -6.17 -5.73 23.43
C ILE A 516 -5.76 -4.76 24.55
N LEU A 517 -6.50 -4.71 25.65
CA LEU A 517 -6.17 -3.89 26.81
C LEU A 517 -4.92 -4.38 27.56
N HIS A 518 -4.58 -5.67 27.49
CA HIS A 518 -3.30 -6.19 27.96
C HIS A 518 -2.14 -5.69 27.08
N VAL A 519 -2.25 -5.86 25.76
CA VAL A 519 -1.26 -5.38 24.78
C VAL A 519 -1.05 -3.86 24.92
N ALA A 520 -2.13 -3.09 25.09
CA ALA A 520 -2.10 -1.63 25.26
C ALA A 520 -1.32 -1.14 26.50
N ARG A 521 -1.15 -2.00 27.54
CA ARG A 521 -0.35 -1.68 28.74
C ARG A 521 1.15 -1.91 28.51
N SER A 522 1.52 -2.76 27.55
CA SER A 522 2.91 -2.96 27.11
C SER A 522 3.30 -2.04 25.95
N PHE A 523 2.40 -1.81 24.98
CA PHE A 523 2.66 -1.06 23.75
C PHE A 523 1.72 0.16 23.61
N PRO A 524 2.24 1.40 23.60
CA PRO A 524 1.45 2.62 23.36
C PRO A 524 0.99 2.79 21.89
N ILE A 525 1.34 1.86 21.00
CA ILE A 525 0.91 1.84 19.59
C ILE A 525 0.55 0.39 19.24
N ILE A 526 -0.63 0.17 18.68
CA ILE A 526 -1.10 -1.16 18.23
C ILE A 526 -1.50 -1.07 16.75
N ARG A 527 -0.93 -1.93 15.89
CA ARG A 527 -1.40 -2.18 14.52
C ARG A 527 -2.30 -3.41 14.53
N PHE A 528 -3.60 -3.21 14.30
CA PHE A 528 -4.54 -4.30 14.10
C PHE A 528 -4.44 -4.86 12.68
N ASP A 529 -4.27 -6.16 12.56
CA ASP A 529 -4.31 -6.93 11.32
C ASP A 529 -5.74 -7.12 10.80
N ALA A 530 -5.92 -7.06 9.47
CA ALA A 530 -7.16 -7.39 8.76
C ALA A 530 -8.44 -6.78 9.38
N ALA A 531 -8.38 -5.56 9.90
CA ALA A 531 -9.39 -5.04 10.83
C ALA A 531 -10.79 -4.90 10.20
N MET A 532 -10.86 -4.70 8.88
CA MET A 532 -12.11 -4.68 8.11
C MET A 532 -12.93 -5.97 8.22
N THR A 533 -12.31 -7.13 8.48
CA THR A 533 -13.00 -8.43 8.65
C THR A 533 -13.91 -8.46 9.89
N LEU A 534 -13.53 -7.73 10.94
CA LEU A 534 -14.25 -7.67 12.22
C LEU A 534 -15.23 -6.50 12.34
N ALA A 535 -15.25 -5.57 11.36
CA ALA A 535 -16.30 -4.57 11.30
C ALA A 535 -17.65 -5.30 11.12
N LYS A 536 -18.63 -4.98 11.97
CA LYS A 536 -19.90 -5.70 12.12
C LYS A 536 -20.56 -6.08 10.79
N ARG A 537 -20.59 -5.15 9.83
CA ARG A 537 -21.17 -5.33 8.48
C ARG A 537 -20.46 -6.40 7.63
N HIS A 538 -19.16 -6.57 7.80
CA HIS A 538 -18.37 -7.57 7.06
C HIS A 538 -18.28 -8.89 7.81
N PHE A 539 -18.26 -8.89 9.14
CA PHE A 539 -18.41 -10.13 9.90
C PHE A 539 -19.76 -10.80 9.61
N HIS A 540 -20.83 -10.01 9.43
CA HIS A 540 -22.13 -10.47 8.91
C HIS A 540 -22.00 -11.08 7.51
N ARG A 541 -21.54 -10.30 6.51
CA ARG A 541 -21.33 -10.74 5.11
C ARG A 541 -20.54 -12.05 5.00
N LEU A 542 -19.41 -12.14 5.70
CA LEU A 542 -18.45 -13.24 5.54
C LEU A 542 -18.92 -14.53 6.22
N TRP A 543 -19.35 -14.44 7.47
CA TRP A 543 -19.54 -15.61 8.31
C TRP A 543 -21.00 -16.03 8.49
N PHE A 544 -21.94 -15.12 8.27
CA PHE A 544 -23.38 -15.31 8.48
C PHE A 544 -24.24 -14.55 7.44
N PRO A 545 -23.92 -14.62 6.13
CA PRO A 545 -24.44 -13.73 5.08
C PRO A 545 -25.97 -13.57 5.08
N GLU A 546 -26.47 -12.39 4.72
CA GLU A 546 -27.91 -12.21 4.53
C GLU A 546 -28.37 -12.98 3.27
N PRO A 547 -29.42 -13.81 3.33
CA PRO A 547 -29.83 -14.65 2.20
C PRO A 547 -30.05 -13.84 0.91
N GLY A 548 -29.32 -14.21 -0.14
CA GLY A 548 -29.28 -13.53 -1.44
C GLY A 548 -28.00 -12.71 -1.69
N SER A 549 -27.09 -12.67 -0.71
CA SER A 549 -25.82 -11.93 -0.75
C SER A 549 -24.57 -12.78 -0.41
N GLY A 550 -24.73 -14.09 -0.24
CA GLY A 550 -23.69 -15.01 0.24
C GLY A 550 -22.70 -15.54 -0.80
N GLY A 551 -22.03 -16.63 -0.43
CA GLY A 551 -21.02 -17.31 -1.25
C GLY A 551 -19.58 -16.76 -1.14
N ASP A 552 -19.31 -15.86 -0.18
CA ASP A 552 -17.95 -15.29 0.03
C ASP A 552 -16.99 -16.23 0.77
N ILE A 553 -17.49 -17.07 1.67
CA ILE A 553 -16.71 -18.14 2.31
C ILE A 553 -17.48 -19.45 2.09
N PRO A 554 -16.87 -20.50 1.50
CA PRO A 554 -17.58 -21.75 1.19
C PRO A 554 -18.22 -22.39 2.42
N SER A 555 -19.42 -22.95 2.25
CA SER A 555 -20.31 -23.48 3.29
C SER A 555 -20.79 -22.49 4.36
N ARG A 556 -20.61 -21.18 4.17
CA ARG A 556 -21.22 -20.17 5.07
C ARG A 556 -22.59 -19.69 4.61
N ALA A 557 -22.98 -19.90 3.34
CA ALA A 557 -24.34 -19.66 2.87
C ALA A 557 -25.38 -20.48 3.65
N ASP A 558 -25.03 -21.71 4.04
CA ASP A 558 -25.77 -22.62 4.93
C ASP A 558 -26.20 -21.99 6.27
N HIS A 559 -25.46 -20.98 6.73
CA HIS A 559 -25.58 -20.36 8.04
C HIS A 559 -25.91 -18.86 7.97
N GLY A 560 -26.49 -18.44 6.85
CA GLY A 560 -26.93 -17.07 6.66
C GLY A 560 -27.96 -16.60 7.70
N MET A 561 -27.89 -15.32 8.07
CA MET A 561 -28.79 -14.70 9.05
C MET A 561 -29.38 -13.42 8.48
N THR A 562 -30.66 -13.16 8.75
CA THR A 562 -31.24 -11.84 8.47
C THR A 562 -30.55 -10.79 9.34
N ARG A 563 -30.49 -9.54 8.86
CA ARG A 563 -29.81 -8.46 9.56
C ARG A 563 -30.38 -8.21 10.96
N GLU A 564 -31.68 -8.34 11.15
CA GLU A 564 -32.34 -8.22 12.46
C GLU A 564 -31.90 -9.29 13.45
N GLU A 565 -31.66 -10.52 12.99
CA GLU A 565 -31.22 -11.63 13.83
C GLU A 565 -29.73 -11.54 14.18
N PHE A 566 -28.91 -11.09 13.23
CA PHE A 566 -27.50 -10.81 13.44
C PHE A 566 -27.31 -9.62 14.41
N ASP A 567 -28.04 -8.51 14.19
CA ASP A 567 -28.04 -7.32 15.05
C ASP A 567 -28.47 -7.65 16.49
N ARG A 568 -29.33 -8.65 16.69
CA ARG A 568 -29.73 -9.12 18.03
C ARG A 568 -28.59 -9.85 18.77
N LEU A 569 -27.65 -10.48 18.07
CA LEU A 569 -26.54 -11.25 18.65
C LEU A 569 -25.25 -10.40 18.79
N MET A 570 -25.02 -9.51 17.82
CA MET A 570 -23.95 -8.52 17.82
C MET A 570 -24.55 -7.10 17.77
N PRO A 571 -25.15 -6.61 18.88
CA PRO A 571 -25.85 -5.32 18.88
C PRO A 571 -24.93 -4.12 18.66
N GLN A 572 -23.76 -4.12 19.29
CA GLN A 572 -22.76 -3.09 19.15
C GLN A 572 -21.74 -3.43 18.05
N GLU A 573 -21.06 -2.41 17.56
CA GLU A 573 -19.92 -2.53 16.64
C GLU A 573 -18.64 -2.73 17.46
N PHE A 574 -17.99 -3.89 17.29
CA PHE A 574 -16.87 -4.33 18.13
C PHE A 574 -15.75 -3.30 18.20
N TRP A 575 -15.41 -2.68 17.07
CA TRP A 575 -14.34 -1.68 17.05
C TRP A 575 -14.68 -0.39 17.80
N ARG A 576 -15.96 -0.01 17.87
CA ARG A 576 -16.40 1.11 18.70
C ARG A 576 -16.23 0.77 20.19
N GLU A 577 -16.61 -0.44 20.59
CA GLU A 577 -16.40 -0.95 21.95
C GLU A 577 -14.90 -0.99 22.32
N VAL A 578 -14.04 -1.51 21.44
CA VAL A 578 -12.58 -1.51 21.61
C VAL A 578 -12.04 -0.09 21.82
N VAL A 579 -12.41 0.86 20.96
CA VAL A 579 -11.92 2.24 21.03
C VAL A 579 -12.42 2.94 22.30
N ASP A 580 -13.69 2.78 22.68
CA ASP A 580 -14.25 3.39 23.89
C ASP A 580 -13.63 2.81 25.18
N ARG A 581 -13.38 1.49 25.20
CA ARG A 581 -12.68 0.81 26.30
C ARG A 581 -11.22 1.25 26.40
N CYS A 582 -10.50 1.35 25.27
CA CYS A 582 -9.14 1.89 25.26
C CYS A 582 -9.09 3.35 25.70
N ALA A 583 -10.02 4.20 25.26
CA ALA A 583 -10.08 5.60 25.68
C ALA A 583 -10.34 5.76 27.20
N ALA A 584 -10.99 4.80 27.85
CA ALA A 584 -11.24 4.78 29.29
C ALA A 584 -10.11 4.11 30.10
N GLU A 585 -9.57 2.99 29.64
CA GLU A 585 -8.64 2.13 30.41
C GLU A 585 -7.16 2.24 29.99
N ALA A 586 -6.89 2.60 28.72
CA ALA A 586 -5.55 2.76 28.15
C ALA A 586 -5.42 4.09 27.36
N PRO A 587 -5.65 5.25 28.00
CA PRO A 587 -5.90 6.53 27.32
C PRO A 587 -4.71 7.16 26.57
N ASP A 588 -3.52 6.53 26.55
CA ASP A 588 -2.33 6.97 25.79
C ASP A 588 -1.91 5.94 24.72
N THR A 589 -2.83 5.07 24.28
CA THR A 589 -2.60 4.07 23.23
C THR A 589 -3.12 4.54 21.87
N LEU A 590 -2.24 4.63 20.87
CA LEU A 590 -2.61 4.88 19.47
C LEU A 590 -3.09 3.57 18.84
N LEU A 591 -4.33 3.58 18.35
CA LEU A 591 -4.97 2.46 17.67
C LEU A 591 -4.92 2.65 16.15
N LEU A 592 -4.15 1.80 15.47
CA LEU A 592 -3.94 1.83 14.03
C LEU A 592 -4.64 0.61 13.41
N ALA A 593 -5.56 0.85 12.49
CA ALA A 593 -6.22 -0.21 11.72
C ALA A 593 -5.54 -0.41 10.35
N GLU A 594 -5.12 -1.63 10.05
CA GLU A 594 -5.14 -2.04 8.64
C GLU A 594 -6.60 -2.28 8.24
N ALA A 595 -7.09 -1.48 7.30
CA ALA A 595 -8.39 -1.68 6.68
C ALA A 595 -8.33 -1.25 5.22
N PHE A 596 -9.01 -1.99 4.36
CA PHE A 596 -9.17 -1.70 2.95
C PHE A 596 -10.68 -1.60 2.60
N TRP A 597 -11.06 -1.84 1.35
CA TRP A 597 -12.46 -1.85 0.89
C TRP A 597 -13.21 -0.49 1.07
N LEU A 598 -12.52 0.64 0.86
CA LEU A 598 -13.05 2.00 1.03
C LEU A 598 -13.58 2.30 2.45
N MET A 599 -13.02 1.64 3.46
CA MET A 599 -13.45 1.76 4.86
C MET A 599 -12.68 2.82 5.65
N GLU A 600 -11.73 3.51 5.04
CA GLU A 600 -10.75 4.34 5.75
C GLU A 600 -11.47 5.44 6.55
N GLY A 601 -12.40 6.15 5.89
CA GLY A 601 -13.29 7.12 6.53
C GLY A 601 -14.20 6.51 7.60
N TYR A 602 -14.74 5.30 7.40
CA TYR A 602 -15.59 4.61 8.37
C TYR A 602 -14.82 4.29 9.67
N PHE A 603 -13.62 3.70 9.55
CA PHE A 603 -12.80 3.35 10.69
C PHE A 603 -12.42 4.56 11.54
N VAL A 604 -12.01 5.67 10.92
CA VAL A 604 -11.48 6.82 11.67
C VAL A 604 -12.57 7.79 12.14
N ARG A 605 -13.59 8.04 11.30
CA ARG A 605 -14.70 8.95 11.63
C ARG A 605 -15.78 8.28 12.46
N THR A 606 -16.21 7.07 12.10
CA THR A 606 -17.39 6.43 12.70
C THR A 606 -17.02 5.47 13.82
N LEU A 607 -15.95 4.68 13.66
CA LEU A 607 -15.48 3.72 14.67
C LEU A 607 -14.47 4.34 15.64
N GLY A 608 -13.84 5.46 15.25
CA GLY A 608 -12.93 6.22 16.11
C GLY A 608 -11.50 5.69 16.19
N MET A 609 -11.05 4.88 15.23
CA MET A 609 -9.65 4.49 15.16
C MET A 609 -8.75 5.72 15.02
N HIS A 610 -7.60 5.71 15.70
CA HIS A 610 -6.69 6.85 15.66
C HIS A 610 -6.07 6.98 14.27
N ARG A 611 -5.69 5.87 13.64
CA ARG A 611 -5.05 5.84 12.32
C ARG A 611 -5.57 4.68 11.46
N VAL A 612 -5.50 4.81 10.14
CA VAL A 612 -5.88 3.76 9.17
C VAL A 612 -4.94 3.76 7.96
N TYR A 613 -4.65 2.60 7.38
CA TYR A 613 -3.83 2.48 6.16
C TYR A 613 -4.39 3.28 4.97
N ASN A 614 -3.50 3.86 4.17
CA ASN A 614 -3.81 4.57 2.91
C ASN A 614 -3.01 3.95 1.75
N SER A 615 -3.44 2.78 1.28
CA SER A 615 -2.80 2.09 0.15
C SER A 615 -2.89 2.88 -1.17
N ALA A 616 -3.87 3.78 -1.30
CA ALA A 616 -3.99 4.68 -2.44
C ALA A 616 -2.77 5.61 -2.60
N PHE A 617 -2.15 6.07 -1.50
CA PHE A 617 -0.89 6.82 -1.55
C PHE A 617 0.21 6.01 -2.25
N MET A 618 0.40 4.75 -1.84
CA MET A 618 1.46 3.89 -2.40
C MET A 618 1.18 3.55 -3.87
N VAL A 619 0.00 3.00 -4.16
CA VAL A 619 -0.34 2.47 -5.49
C VAL A 619 -0.45 3.59 -6.53
N MET A 620 -1.19 4.67 -6.24
CA MET A 620 -1.43 5.72 -7.23
C MET A 620 -0.18 6.57 -7.51
N LEU A 621 0.71 6.78 -6.52
CA LEU A 621 1.98 7.49 -6.77
C LEU A 621 3.02 6.61 -7.47
N ARG A 622 3.00 5.29 -7.23
CA ARG A 622 3.83 4.32 -7.97
C ARG A 622 3.44 4.32 -9.45
N ASP A 623 2.15 4.15 -9.73
CA ASP A 623 1.62 3.94 -11.08
C ASP A 623 1.33 5.26 -11.85
N GLU A 624 1.66 6.41 -11.25
CA GLU A 624 1.45 7.77 -11.79
C GLU A 624 -0.03 8.09 -12.09
N ASP A 625 -0.94 7.51 -11.32
CA ASP A 625 -2.38 7.76 -11.34
C ASP A 625 -2.72 9.06 -10.56
N ASN A 626 -1.95 10.11 -10.84
CA ASN A 626 -1.85 11.32 -10.04
C ASN A 626 -3.19 12.06 -9.93
N ALA A 627 -3.97 12.06 -11.03
CA ALA A 627 -5.31 12.62 -11.06
C ALA A 627 -6.28 11.91 -10.10
N LYS A 628 -6.23 10.57 -9.98
CA LYS A 628 -7.05 9.87 -8.99
C LYS A 628 -6.59 10.15 -7.58
N TYR A 629 -5.28 10.21 -7.32
CA TYR A 629 -4.80 10.52 -5.97
C TYR A 629 -5.15 11.96 -5.55
N ARG A 630 -4.99 12.95 -6.44
CA ARG A 630 -5.48 14.32 -6.21
C ARG A 630 -7.00 14.35 -6.02
N GLN A 631 -7.78 13.52 -6.73
CA GLN A 631 -9.23 13.42 -6.50
C GLN A 631 -9.56 12.81 -5.12
N VAL A 632 -8.82 11.80 -4.64
CA VAL A 632 -8.97 11.25 -3.28
C VAL A 632 -8.70 12.35 -2.24
N LEU A 633 -7.64 13.15 -2.41
CA LEU A 633 -7.35 14.27 -1.52
C LEU A 633 -8.43 15.37 -1.59
N LYS A 634 -8.85 15.78 -2.79
CA LYS A 634 -9.93 16.76 -3.03
C LYS A 634 -11.25 16.29 -2.37
N ASN A 635 -11.63 15.01 -2.54
CA ASN A 635 -12.81 14.42 -1.90
C ASN A 635 -12.69 14.43 -0.36
N THR A 636 -11.54 14.02 0.18
CA THR A 636 -11.32 13.95 1.63
C THR A 636 -11.43 15.35 2.26
N LEU A 637 -10.77 16.34 1.68
CA LEU A 637 -10.79 17.73 2.16
C LEU A 637 -12.18 18.37 2.04
N ALA A 638 -12.94 18.05 0.99
CA ALA A 638 -14.30 18.57 0.78
C ALA A 638 -15.35 17.90 1.70
N PHE A 639 -15.09 16.69 2.20
CA PHE A 639 -15.99 15.99 3.13
C PHE A 639 -15.63 16.24 4.60
N ASP A 640 -14.40 15.89 5.00
CA ASP A 640 -13.86 16.21 6.33
C ASP A 640 -12.31 16.12 6.36
N PRO A 641 -11.60 17.27 6.46
CA PRO A 641 -10.15 17.29 6.63
C PRO A 641 -9.61 16.47 7.81
N GLU A 642 -10.39 16.24 8.88
CA GLU A 642 -9.94 15.40 10.00
C GLU A 642 -9.67 13.95 9.60
N ILE A 643 -10.24 13.44 8.49
CA ILE A 643 -9.90 12.10 7.96
C ILE A 643 -8.45 12.07 7.46
N MET A 644 -7.96 13.14 6.83
CA MET A 644 -6.61 13.17 6.24
C MET A 644 -5.51 13.05 7.30
N ARG A 645 -5.73 13.63 8.49
CA ARG A 645 -4.87 13.47 9.68
C ARG A 645 -4.71 12.02 10.15
N ARG A 646 -5.61 11.13 9.71
CA ARG A 646 -5.72 9.74 10.21
C ARG A 646 -5.09 8.72 9.26
N TYR A 647 -4.79 9.10 8.03
CA TYR A 647 -4.12 8.21 7.07
C TYR A 647 -2.71 7.83 7.52
N VAL A 648 -2.35 6.56 7.34
CA VAL A 648 -0.99 6.05 7.40
C VAL A 648 -0.47 5.99 5.96
N ASN A 649 0.46 6.90 5.64
CA ASN A 649 1.09 6.96 4.32
C ASN A 649 2.39 6.16 4.38
N PHE A 650 2.58 5.24 3.42
CA PHE A 650 3.75 4.36 3.35
C PHE A 650 4.17 4.12 1.90
N MET A 651 5.46 3.88 1.67
CA MET A 651 5.98 3.45 0.36
C MET A 651 6.09 1.93 0.22
N ASN A 652 6.18 1.21 1.35
CA ASN A 652 5.89 -0.21 1.45
C ASN A 652 5.45 -0.56 2.87
N ASN A 653 4.80 -1.71 3.02
CA ASN A 653 4.53 -2.37 4.30
C ASN A 653 5.15 -3.79 4.23
N PRO A 654 4.98 -4.67 5.25
CA PRO A 654 5.54 -6.02 5.23
C PRO A 654 4.99 -6.93 4.12
N ASP A 655 3.74 -6.70 3.74
CA ASP A 655 2.93 -7.54 2.85
C ASP A 655 3.02 -7.08 1.39
N GLU A 656 3.68 -5.95 1.12
CA GLU A 656 3.87 -5.29 -0.18
C GLU A 656 5.28 -5.46 -0.76
N ARG A 657 5.50 -5.06 -2.02
CA ARG A 657 6.85 -5.03 -2.62
C ARG A 657 7.73 -3.94 -1.97
N THR A 658 9.04 -4.13 -1.91
CA THR A 658 9.96 -3.19 -1.25
C THR A 658 9.93 -1.81 -1.91
N ALA A 659 10.13 -0.73 -1.15
CA ALA A 659 10.02 0.63 -1.68
C ALA A 659 11.00 0.92 -2.83
N VAL A 660 12.17 0.27 -2.85
CA VAL A 660 13.16 0.38 -3.94
C VAL A 660 12.75 -0.37 -5.21
N ASP A 661 12.00 -1.48 -5.10
CA ASP A 661 11.42 -2.19 -6.24
C ASP A 661 10.19 -1.44 -6.82
N GLN A 662 9.45 -0.74 -5.97
CA GLN A 662 8.28 0.04 -6.40
C GLN A 662 8.62 1.44 -6.94
N PHE A 663 9.60 2.15 -6.37
CA PHE A 663 9.90 3.56 -6.71
C PHE A 663 11.33 3.82 -7.21
N GLY A 664 12.19 2.81 -7.25
CA GLY A 664 13.61 2.97 -7.54
C GLY A 664 14.39 3.58 -6.35
N LYS A 665 15.55 4.17 -6.63
CA LYS A 665 16.49 4.73 -5.63
C LYS A 665 16.80 6.23 -5.81
N ASP A 666 16.13 6.89 -6.75
CA ASP A 666 16.44 8.27 -7.17
C ASP A 666 15.23 9.21 -6.96
N ASP A 667 15.14 10.32 -7.68
CA ASP A 667 14.20 11.42 -7.43
C ASP A 667 12.72 11.00 -7.28
N LYS A 668 12.22 9.98 -7.99
CA LYS A 668 10.84 9.46 -7.78
C LYS A 668 10.66 8.89 -6.37
N TYR A 669 11.64 8.16 -5.87
CA TYR A 669 11.66 7.66 -4.50
C TYR A 669 11.69 8.84 -3.51
N PHE A 670 12.61 9.79 -3.69
CA PHE A 670 12.77 10.90 -2.74
C PHE A 670 11.62 11.92 -2.76
N GLY A 671 10.98 12.14 -3.90
CA GLY A 671 9.77 12.96 -4.02
C GLY A 671 8.55 12.35 -3.32
N VAL A 672 8.33 11.03 -3.51
CA VAL A 672 7.26 10.32 -2.78
C VAL A 672 7.58 10.21 -1.29
N ALA A 673 8.83 9.96 -0.89
CA ALA A 673 9.24 9.99 0.52
C ALA A 673 9.04 11.39 1.15
N THR A 674 9.31 12.46 0.40
CA THR A 674 9.03 13.85 0.81
C THR A 674 7.53 14.06 1.03
N MET A 675 6.66 13.59 0.12
CA MET A 675 5.21 13.63 0.35
C MET A 675 4.79 12.84 1.59
N MET A 676 5.35 11.65 1.79
CA MET A 676 5.02 10.77 2.90
C MET A 676 5.23 11.47 4.25
N VAL A 677 6.35 12.19 4.43
CA VAL A 677 6.70 12.86 5.69
C VAL A 677 6.15 14.29 5.84
N THR A 678 5.70 14.93 4.76
CA THR A 678 5.18 16.32 4.78
C THR A 678 3.68 16.48 4.58
N LEU A 679 2.95 15.43 4.19
CA LEU A 679 1.48 15.41 4.27
C LEU A 679 0.99 15.20 5.73
N PRO A 680 -0.21 15.68 6.09
CA PRO A 680 -0.92 15.23 7.29
C PRO A 680 -1.13 13.71 7.29
N GLY A 681 -1.20 13.11 8.49
CA GLY A 681 -1.25 11.65 8.67
C GLY A 681 -0.11 11.11 9.53
N LEU A 682 0.22 9.84 9.33
CA LEU A 682 1.32 9.11 9.96
C LEU A 682 2.24 8.55 8.85
N PRO A 683 3.47 9.08 8.69
CA PRO A 683 4.49 8.44 7.84
C PRO A 683 4.98 7.12 8.46
N MET A 684 4.86 6.03 7.70
CA MET A 684 5.40 4.72 8.07
C MET A 684 6.44 4.25 7.05
N PHE A 685 7.63 3.93 7.54
CA PHE A 685 8.73 3.36 6.76
C PHE A 685 8.75 1.82 6.90
N GLY A 686 8.96 1.12 5.79
CA GLY A 686 9.09 -0.34 5.77
C GLY A 686 10.45 -0.84 6.27
N HIS A 687 10.54 -2.13 6.58
CA HIS A 687 11.81 -2.77 6.92
C HIS A 687 12.76 -2.68 5.71
N GLY A 688 13.98 -2.20 5.93
CA GLY A 688 15.02 -2.11 4.89
C GLY A 688 14.88 -0.90 3.94
N GLN A 689 13.85 -0.06 4.12
CA GLN A 689 13.57 1.06 3.21
C GLN A 689 14.67 2.13 3.21
N VAL A 690 15.26 2.44 4.38
CA VAL A 690 16.34 3.43 4.50
C VAL A 690 17.66 2.85 3.99
N GLU A 691 17.87 1.56 4.26
CA GLU A 691 19.05 0.77 3.92
C GLU A 691 19.09 0.37 2.43
N GLY A 692 17.96 0.46 1.73
CA GLY A 692 17.84 0.17 0.30
C GLY A 692 17.76 -1.33 -0.04
N PHE A 693 17.33 -2.16 0.91
CA PHE A 693 17.17 -3.61 0.76
C PHE A 693 16.04 -3.98 -0.21
N THR A 694 16.25 -5.05 -0.96
CA THR A 694 15.37 -5.53 -2.02
C THR A 694 14.62 -6.81 -1.64
N GLU A 695 15.12 -7.62 -0.69
CA GLU A 695 14.45 -8.84 -0.22
C GLU A 695 13.12 -8.50 0.51
N LYS A 696 12.02 -9.16 0.10
CA LYS A 696 10.70 -9.04 0.76
C LYS A 696 10.54 -10.14 1.81
N TYR A 697 10.48 -9.75 3.07
CA TYR A 697 10.39 -10.67 4.21
C TYR A 697 8.95 -11.06 4.56
N GLY A 698 8.57 -12.29 4.21
CA GLY A 698 7.31 -12.90 4.66
C GLY A 698 7.27 -13.18 6.16
N MET A 699 6.08 -13.51 6.67
CA MET A 699 5.82 -13.65 8.11
C MET A 699 6.51 -14.88 8.75
N GLU A 700 7.04 -15.81 7.94
CA GLU A 700 7.83 -16.99 8.34
C GLU A 700 9.36 -16.80 8.33
N TYR A 701 9.87 -15.61 7.99
CA TYR A 701 11.31 -15.38 7.87
C TYR A 701 11.97 -15.22 9.26
N ARG A 702 13.01 -16.02 9.53
CA ARG A 702 13.83 -15.94 10.76
C ARG A 702 15.14 -15.15 10.57
N ARG A 703 15.56 -14.94 9.33
CA ARG A 703 16.80 -14.25 8.91
C ARG A 703 16.61 -13.74 7.48
N ALA A 704 17.50 -12.87 7.02
CA ALA A 704 17.61 -12.61 5.58
C ALA A 704 18.24 -13.80 4.86
N TYR A 705 17.75 -14.14 3.66
CA TYR A 705 18.41 -15.12 2.79
C TYR A 705 19.39 -14.45 1.83
N TRP A 706 19.20 -13.16 1.53
CA TRP A 706 20.13 -12.35 0.75
C TRP A 706 21.07 -11.60 1.71
N ASP A 707 22.36 -11.55 1.37
CA ASP A 707 23.38 -10.85 2.17
C ASP A 707 23.55 -9.42 1.63
N GLU A 708 22.49 -8.63 1.77
CA GLU A 708 22.42 -7.27 1.22
C GLU A 708 23.22 -6.25 2.04
N THR A 709 24.16 -5.56 1.39
CA THR A 709 24.91 -4.45 2.01
C THR A 709 24.12 -3.14 1.91
N PRO A 710 23.94 -2.36 3.00
CA PRO A 710 23.18 -1.12 2.97
C PRO A 710 23.74 -0.06 2.00
N ASP A 711 22.85 0.54 1.22
CA ASP A 711 23.16 1.53 0.18
C ASP A 711 23.53 2.89 0.80
N GLN A 712 24.83 3.18 0.86
CA GLN A 712 25.34 4.39 1.51
C GLN A 712 24.91 5.68 0.80
N HIS A 713 24.66 5.65 -0.52
CA HIS A 713 24.17 6.82 -1.25
C HIS A 713 22.70 7.10 -0.93
N LEU A 714 21.88 6.04 -0.88
CA LEU A 714 20.48 6.14 -0.48
C LEU A 714 20.34 6.63 0.97
N ILE A 715 21.16 6.13 1.90
CA ILE A 715 21.20 6.58 3.29
C ILE A 715 21.59 8.06 3.37
N TRP A 716 22.67 8.47 2.68
CA TRP A 716 23.12 9.86 2.65
C TRP A 716 22.06 10.83 2.09
N ARG A 717 21.34 10.44 1.03
CA ARG A 717 20.20 11.24 0.53
C ARG A 717 19.05 11.32 1.54
N HIS A 718 18.74 10.26 2.30
CA HIS A 718 17.76 10.35 3.39
C HIS A 718 18.21 11.33 4.48
N GLU A 719 19.50 11.31 4.86
CA GLU A 719 20.09 12.21 5.86
C GLU A 719 20.07 13.68 5.42
N ARG A 720 20.21 13.93 4.13
CA ARG A 720 20.12 15.26 3.51
C ARG A 720 18.68 15.76 3.31
N GLU A 721 17.81 14.94 2.73
CA GLU A 721 16.51 15.36 2.16
C GLU A 721 15.31 15.03 3.06
N ILE A 722 15.34 13.92 3.82
CA ILE A 722 14.14 13.36 4.47
C ILE A 722 14.18 13.51 6.01
N PHE A 723 15.28 13.15 6.66
CA PHE A 723 15.39 13.20 8.12
C PHE A 723 15.28 14.64 8.71
N PRO A 724 15.72 15.72 8.04
CA PRO A 724 15.42 17.09 8.49
C PRO A 724 13.91 17.40 8.52
N LEU A 725 13.14 16.85 7.57
CA LEU A 725 11.69 17.03 7.50
C LEU A 725 10.96 16.21 8.57
N MET A 726 11.43 14.98 8.84
CA MET A 726 10.95 14.17 9.98
C MET A 726 11.16 14.87 11.32
N LYS A 727 12.31 15.53 11.52
CA LYS A 727 12.57 16.33 12.74
C LYS A 727 11.64 17.55 12.85
N ARG A 728 11.14 18.08 11.74
CA ARG A 728 10.12 19.14 11.67
C ARG A 728 8.67 18.61 11.52
N ARG A 729 8.40 17.32 11.82
CA ARG A 729 7.06 16.69 11.63
C ARG A 729 5.90 17.49 12.23
N TYR A 730 6.12 18.23 13.33
CA TYR A 730 5.11 19.08 13.96
C TYR A 730 4.51 20.15 13.02
N LEU A 731 5.28 20.67 12.05
CA LEU A 731 4.82 21.65 11.06
C LEU A 731 3.84 21.03 10.05
N PHE A 732 3.95 19.73 9.82
CA PHE A 732 3.27 19.00 8.74
C PHE A 732 2.13 18.10 9.23
N ALA A 733 2.06 17.83 10.53
CA ALA A 733 1.19 16.81 11.12
C ALA A 733 -0.29 17.17 11.22
N GLY A 734 -0.60 18.46 11.40
CA GLY A 734 -1.97 18.95 11.56
C GLY A 734 -2.70 19.17 10.23
N VAL A 735 -4.02 19.28 10.28
CA VAL A 735 -4.89 19.69 9.15
C VAL A 735 -5.47 21.09 9.35
N GLU A 736 -5.30 21.67 10.54
CA GLU A 736 -5.89 22.92 11.00
C GLU A 736 -5.44 24.16 10.20
N GLN A 737 -4.28 24.10 9.54
CA GLN A 737 -3.76 25.10 8.58
C GLN A 737 -3.30 24.45 7.26
N PHE A 738 -3.67 23.19 7.01
CA PHE A 738 -3.29 22.49 5.78
C PHE A 738 -4.13 22.97 4.59
N LEU A 739 -3.47 23.23 3.46
CA LEU A 739 -4.12 23.59 2.21
C LEU A 739 -3.46 22.86 1.04
N LEU A 740 -4.24 22.07 0.29
CA LEU A 740 -3.86 21.58 -1.03
C LEU A 740 -4.22 22.66 -2.08
N TYR A 741 -3.35 22.87 -3.06
CA TYR A 741 -3.52 23.83 -4.15
C TYR A 741 -3.69 23.14 -5.50
N ASP A 742 -4.39 23.79 -6.42
CA ASP A 742 -4.31 23.50 -7.85
C ASP A 742 -3.11 24.26 -8.46
N PHE A 743 -2.35 23.56 -9.29
CA PHE A 743 -1.18 24.09 -10.00
C PHE A 743 -1.59 24.46 -11.43
N TYR A 744 -1.58 25.75 -11.76
CA TYR A 744 -2.05 26.24 -13.04
C TYR A 744 -0.92 26.37 -14.05
N THR A 745 -1.03 25.71 -15.19
CA THR A 745 -0.14 25.86 -16.34
C THR A 745 -0.31 27.25 -17.01
N PRO A 746 0.63 27.72 -17.86
CA PRO A 746 0.52 29.01 -18.54
C PRO A 746 -0.69 29.12 -19.48
N ASP A 747 -1.18 27.98 -19.98
CA ASP A 747 -2.41 27.79 -20.75
C ASP A 747 -3.70 27.81 -19.89
N GLY A 748 -3.57 27.84 -18.55
CA GLY A 748 -4.68 28.04 -17.62
C GLY A 748 -5.37 26.76 -17.13
N HIS A 749 -4.90 25.59 -17.53
CA HIS A 749 -5.38 24.30 -17.04
C HIS A 749 -4.71 23.91 -15.72
N VAL A 750 -5.34 23.02 -14.95
CA VAL A 750 -4.73 22.43 -13.75
C VAL A 750 -3.90 21.23 -14.18
N ASN A 751 -2.61 21.21 -13.84
CA ASN A 751 -1.82 19.99 -13.97
C ASN A 751 -1.99 19.12 -12.73
N GLU A 752 -2.67 17.99 -12.88
CA GLU A 752 -2.88 17.02 -11.80
C GLU A 752 -1.64 16.13 -11.52
N ASP A 753 -0.57 16.18 -12.33
CA ASP A 753 0.73 15.54 -12.02
C ASP A 753 1.54 16.30 -10.96
N VAL A 754 1.15 17.52 -10.62
CA VAL A 754 1.81 18.34 -9.59
C VAL A 754 1.02 18.35 -8.29
N PHE A 755 1.65 17.91 -7.21
CA PHE A 755 1.14 18.04 -5.85
C PHE A 755 1.75 19.31 -5.22
N ALA A 756 0.91 20.27 -4.83
CA ALA A 756 1.35 21.51 -4.18
C ALA A 756 0.49 21.77 -2.94
N TYR A 757 1.10 21.91 -1.77
CA TYR A 757 0.38 22.10 -0.50
C TYR A 757 1.20 22.87 0.54
N SER A 758 0.52 23.60 1.42
CA SER A 758 1.12 24.31 2.55
C SER A 758 0.60 23.83 3.89
N ASN A 759 1.40 24.04 4.95
CA ASN A 759 0.96 23.91 6.33
C ASN A 759 1.66 24.96 7.21
N ARG A 760 1.13 25.24 8.41
CA ARG A 760 1.64 26.30 9.30
C ARG A 760 1.48 25.94 10.77
N TYR A 761 2.54 26.12 11.56
CA TYR A 761 2.55 25.85 13.00
C TYR A 761 3.14 27.05 13.75
N GLY A 762 2.30 27.79 14.48
CA GLY A 762 2.67 29.12 14.97
C GLY A 762 3.01 30.05 13.80
N ASP A 763 4.21 30.63 13.85
CA ASP A 763 4.78 31.47 12.79
C ASP A 763 5.59 30.67 11.76
N GLU A 764 5.91 29.39 12.02
CA GLU A 764 6.60 28.54 11.04
C GLU A 764 5.65 28.13 9.91
N ARG A 765 6.15 28.28 8.68
CA ARG A 765 5.42 28.08 7.43
C ARG A 765 6.16 27.05 6.58
N GLY A 766 5.43 26.17 5.91
CA GLY A 766 5.98 25.28 4.88
C GLY A 766 5.11 25.25 3.63
N LEU A 767 5.75 25.25 2.46
CA LEU A 767 5.13 25.04 1.15
C LEU A 767 5.91 23.95 0.40
N VAL A 768 5.24 22.86 0.07
CA VAL A 768 5.82 21.71 -0.64
C VAL A 768 5.22 21.63 -2.03
N LEU A 769 6.07 21.38 -3.02
CA LEU A 769 5.67 21.03 -4.38
C LEU A 769 6.42 19.77 -4.83
N TYR A 770 5.74 18.86 -5.53
CA TYR A 770 6.33 17.69 -6.17
C TYR A 770 5.64 17.40 -7.50
N HIS A 771 6.42 17.08 -8.54
CA HIS A 771 5.93 16.69 -9.86
C HIS A 771 6.12 15.18 -10.05
N ASN A 772 5.06 14.37 -9.88
CA ASN A 772 5.15 12.91 -9.93
C ASN A 772 5.12 12.37 -11.37
N ARG A 773 6.02 12.86 -12.23
CA ARG A 773 6.04 12.56 -13.66
C ARG A 773 7.44 12.69 -14.25
N PHE A 774 7.77 11.85 -15.22
CA PHE A 774 8.98 12.02 -16.04
C PHE A 774 8.76 13.07 -17.15
N ALA A 775 8.58 14.33 -16.74
CA ALA A 775 8.44 15.48 -17.63
C ALA A 775 8.93 16.77 -16.95
N SER A 776 9.05 17.87 -17.69
CA SER A 776 9.23 19.21 -17.12
C SER A 776 7.92 19.98 -17.16
N VAL A 777 7.62 20.71 -16.09
CA VAL A 777 6.41 21.53 -15.95
C VAL A 777 6.76 22.91 -15.37
N ARG A 778 5.96 23.92 -15.70
CA ARG A 778 6.04 25.26 -15.12
C ARG A 778 4.64 25.86 -14.96
N GLY A 779 4.47 26.75 -14.00
CA GLY A 779 3.14 27.27 -13.67
C GLY A 779 3.05 27.95 -12.31
N TRP A 780 1.82 28.18 -11.86
CA TRP A 780 1.51 29.01 -10.70
C TRP A 780 0.72 28.24 -9.63
N VAL A 781 1.17 28.37 -8.38
CA VAL A 781 0.40 27.98 -7.18
C VAL A 781 -0.25 29.24 -6.60
N ARG A 782 -1.59 29.30 -6.60
CA ARG A 782 -2.32 30.54 -6.24
C ARG A 782 -3.49 30.33 -5.27
N THR A 783 -4.38 29.38 -5.55
CA THR A 783 -5.64 29.20 -4.81
C THR A 783 -5.78 27.74 -4.37
N SER A 784 -6.22 27.52 -3.13
CA SER A 784 -6.46 26.18 -2.60
C SER A 784 -7.59 25.48 -3.34
N VAL A 785 -7.59 24.16 -3.32
CA VAL A 785 -8.81 23.38 -3.57
C VAL A 785 -9.89 23.75 -2.54
N ALA A 786 -11.15 23.42 -2.83
CA ALA A 786 -12.23 23.58 -1.86
C ALA A 786 -12.07 22.59 -0.69
N PHE A 787 -12.23 23.08 0.55
CA PHE A 787 -12.19 22.26 1.75
C PHE A 787 -13.29 22.64 2.75
N ALA A 788 -13.73 21.68 3.55
CA ALA A 788 -14.81 21.85 4.51
C ALA A 788 -14.35 22.54 5.81
N VAL A 789 -15.13 23.53 6.26
CA VAL A 789 -15.00 24.19 7.56
C VAL A 789 -16.32 24.09 8.31
N LYS A 790 -16.27 23.68 9.59
CA LYS A 790 -17.45 23.55 10.46
C LYS A 790 -17.98 24.94 10.84
N THR A 791 -19.28 25.17 10.70
CA THR A 791 -19.91 26.49 10.95
C THR A 791 -20.09 26.81 12.44
N GLY A 792 -19.98 25.80 13.31
CA GLY A 792 -20.25 25.89 14.75
C GLY A 792 -21.72 25.66 15.13
N VAL A 793 -22.59 25.36 14.17
CA VAL A 793 -24.01 25.03 14.39
C VAL A 793 -24.29 23.60 13.93
N GLY A 794 -24.14 22.65 14.85
CA GLY A 794 -24.24 21.22 14.54
C GLY A 794 -23.12 20.74 13.61
N ASP A 795 -23.41 19.71 12.81
CA ASP A 795 -22.47 19.12 11.84
C ASP A 795 -22.44 19.85 10.49
N GLU A 796 -23.04 21.05 10.38
CA GLU A 796 -23.01 21.84 9.15
C GLU A 796 -21.58 22.28 8.80
N LYS A 797 -21.18 22.00 7.55
CA LYS A 797 -19.87 22.31 6.97
C LYS A 797 -20.05 23.16 5.72
N THR A 798 -19.25 24.21 5.57
CA THR A 798 -19.20 25.01 4.34
C THR A 798 -17.88 24.78 3.61
N LEU A 799 -17.94 24.74 2.28
CA LEU A 799 -16.74 24.70 1.44
C LEU A 799 -16.16 26.11 1.30
N VAL A 800 -14.86 26.24 1.53
CA VAL A 800 -14.10 27.48 1.34
C VAL A 800 -12.83 27.22 0.54
N GLN A 801 -12.27 28.29 -0.02
CA GLN A 801 -10.95 28.31 -0.65
C GLN A 801 -10.13 29.48 -0.06
N ARG A 802 -8.80 29.39 -0.13
CA ARG A 802 -7.88 30.44 0.33
C ARG A 802 -6.77 30.67 -0.71
N THR A 803 -6.26 31.89 -0.78
CA THR A 803 -5.06 32.22 -1.55
C THR A 803 -3.79 31.64 -0.89
N LEU A 804 -2.68 31.61 -1.63
CA LEU A 804 -1.38 31.21 -1.11
C LEU A 804 -0.93 32.11 0.06
N ALA A 805 -1.11 33.43 -0.05
CA ALA A 805 -0.76 34.37 1.01
C ALA A 805 -1.62 34.21 2.28
N GLU A 806 -2.93 33.90 2.15
CA GLU A 806 -3.77 33.58 3.32
C GLU A 806 -3.39 32.25 3.97
N GLY A 807 -2.95 31.26 3.18
CA GLY A 807 -2.48 29.97 3.67
C GLY A 807 -1.18 30.06 4.45
N LEU A 808 -0.19 30.76 3.90
CA LEU A 808 1.08 31.03 4.55
C LEU A 808 0.97 32.14 5.62
N GLY A 809 -0.12 32.92 5.64
CA GLY A 809 -0.34 34.00 6.59
C GLY A 809 0.65 35.16 6.39
N LEU A 810 0.78 35.66 5.15
CA LEU A 810 1.74 36.70 4.75
C LEU A 810 1.10 38.10 4.77
N ARG A 811 1.90 39.13 5.07
CA ARG A 811 1.52 40.54 4.91
C ARG A 811 1.61 40.97 3.45
N ALA A 812 0.49 41.36 2.85
CA ALA A 812 0.41 41.82 1.46
C ALA A 812 0.82 43.30 1.27
N GLY A 813 1.86 43.78 1.97
CA GLY A 813 2.33 45.16 1.84
C GLY A 813 3.05 45.43 0.51
N PRO A 814 3.01 46.67 -0.03
CA PRO A 814 3.65 47.02 -1.30
C PRO A 814 5.19 47.06 -1.22
N ASP A 815 5.73 47.22 -0.01
CA ASP A 815 7.16 47.26 0.33
C ASP A 815 7.57 46.07 1.24
N ASP A 816 6.69 45.09 1.42
CA ASP A 816 7.00 43.83 2.13
C ASP A 816 7.50 42.78 1.13
N PHE A 817 8.54 42.04 1.54
CA PHE A 817 9.13 40.92 0.79
C PHE A 817 9.21 39.67 1.67
N CYS A 818 9.07 38.50 1.04
CA CYS A 818 9.27 37.21 1.66
C CYS A 818 10.61 36.61 1.21
N ILE A 819 11.46 36.21 2.17
CA ILE A 819 12.65 35.40 1.97
C ILE A 819 12.37 34.00 2.52
N PHE A 820 12.57 32.96 1.72
CA PHE A 820 12.33 31.56 2.11
C PHE A 820 13.39 30.65 1.51
N ARG A 821 13.65 29.50 2.14
CA ARG A 821 14.68 28.54 1.71
C ARG A 821 14.06 27.26 1.19
N ASP A 822 14.50 26.81 0.02
CA ASP A 822 14.20 25.47 -0.47
C ASP A 822 15.14 24.44 0.17
N MET A 823 14.60 23.45 0.86
CA MET A 823 15.40 22.42 1.52
C MET A 823 16.03 21.41 0.54
N THR A 824 15.55 21.30 -0.71
CA THR A 824 16.09 20.31 -1.67
C THR A 824 17.31 20.85 -2.42
N SER A 825 17.30 22.13 -2.81
CA SER A 825 18.47 22.83 -3.39
C SER A 825 19.37 23.55 -2.37
N GLY A 826 18.86 23.83 -1.17
CA GLY A 826 19.54 24.64 -0.14
C GLY A 826 19.48 26.15 -0.38
N LEU A 827 18.90 26.60 -1.51
CA LEU A 827 18.89 28.01 -1.92
C LEU A 827 17.80 28.82 -1.23
N GLU A 828 18.14 30.07 -0.90
CA GLU A 828 17.20 31.12 -0.51
C GLU A 828 16.64 31.85 -1.73
N TYR A 829 15.35 32.20 -1.65
CA TYR A 829 14.58 32.91 -2.67
C TYR A 829 13.92 34.13 -2.03
N ILE A 830 13.93 35.25 -2.73
CA ILE A 830 13.16 36.45 -2.36
C ILE A 830 12.00 36.68 -3.36
N ARG A 831 10.84 37.11 -2.86
CA ARG A 831 9.65 37.49 -3.64
C ARG A 831 8.94 38.69 -3.02
N SER A 832 8.21 39.46 -3.82
CA SER A 832 7.33 40.49 -3.27
C SER A 832 6.14 39.84 -2.57
N SER A 833 5.83 40.25 -1.33
CA SER A 833 4.69 39.68 -0.60
C SER A 833 3.35 40.05 -1.25
N ARG A 834 3.29 41.20 -1.94
CA ARG A 834 2.14 41.61 -2.77
C ARG A 834 1.95 40.72 -4.00
N GLU A 835 3.04 40.34 -4.68
CA GLU A 835 3.02 39.41 -5.82
C GLU A 835 2.49 38.03 -5.40
N LEU A 836 2.98 37.50 -4.27
CA LEU A 836 2.50 36.23 -3.70
C LEU A 836 1.01 36.26 -3.30
N ALA A 837 0.47 37.44 -2.97
CA ALA A 837 -0.95 37.62 -2.64
C ALA A 837 -1.84 37.81 -3.88
N GLU A 838 -1.40 38.60 -4.86
CA GLU A 838 -2.19 38.89 -6.06
C GLU A 838 -2.10 37.77 -7.11
N GLN A 839 -0.92 37.20 -7.34
CA GLN A 839 -0.62 36.29 -8.45
C GLN A 839 -0.31 34.86 -7.96
N GLY A 840 0.26 34.71 -6.76
CA GLY A 840 0.72 33.42 -6.22
C GLY A 840 2.23 33.23 -6.44
N LEU A 841 2.70 31.98 -6.38
CA LEU A 841 4.11 31.63 -6.61
C LEU A 841 4.27 30.92 -7.96
N TYR A 842 5.13 31.47 -8.83
CA TYR A 842 5.61 30.78 -10.04
C TYR A 842 6.72 29.79 -9.68
N VAL A 843 6.61 28.56 -10.22
CA VAL A 843 7.59 27.49 -10.02
C VAL A 843 7.78 26.70 -11.32
N GLU A 844 9.01 26.27 -11.58
CA GLU A 844 9.36 25.29 -12.62
C GLU A 844 9.88 24.01 -11.95
N LEU A 845 9.44 22.83 -12.41
CA LEU A 845 9.81 21.53 -11.85
C LEU A 845 10.23 20.59 -12.99
N GLY A 846 11.39 19.96 -12.84
CA GLY A 846 11.84 18.88 -13.73
C GLY A 846 11.16 17.54 -13.42
N ALA A 847 11.64 16.48 -14.09
CA ALA A 847 11.18 15.12 -13.88
C ALA A 847 11.39 14.68 -12.42
N TYR A 848 10.32 14.24 -11.75
CA TYR A 848 10.33 13.83 -10.34
C TYR A 848 10.94 14.84 -9.34
N LYS A 849 11.04 16.13 -9.69
CA LYS A 849 11.61 17.13 -8.78
C LYS A 849 10.58 17.64 -7.78
N CYS A 850 11.08 17.97 -6.59
CA CYS A 850 10.33 18.62 -5.53
C CYS A 850 11.07 19.85 -4.98
N HIS A 851 10.29 20.80 -4.48
CA HIS A 851 10.76 21.92 -3.66
C HIS A 851 10.05 21.89 -2.32
N VAL A 852 10.78 22.22 -1.25
CA VAL A 852 10.29 22.23 0.13
C VAL A 852 10.69 23.56 0.74
N PHE A 853 9.87 24.58 0.48
CA PHE A 853 10.13 25.96 0.89
C PHE A 853 9.78 26.15 2.38
N LEU A 854 10.81 26.29 3.22
CA LEU A 854 10.74 26.54 4.67
C LEU A 854 11.42 27.89 5.02
N ASP A 855 11.62 28.14 6.32
CA ASP A 855 12.41 29.25 6.87
C ASP A 855 11.97 30.66 6.40
N TRP A 856 10.66 30.78 6.15
CA TRP A 856 9.94 31.96 5.66
C TRP A 856 10.05 33.17 6.61
N ARG A 857 10.87 34.14 6.22
CA ARG A 857 11.06 35.45 6.86
C ARG A 857 10.39 36.54 6.02
N GLU A 858 9.68 37.45 6.67
CA GLU A 858 9.11 38.64 6.03
C GLU A 858 9.94 39.87 6.41
N VAL A 859 10.48 40.55 5.41
CA VAL A 859 11.29 41.77 5.56
C VAL A 859 10.55 42.97 4.96
N HIS A 860 10.80 44.16 5.49
CA HIS A 860 10.19 45.41 5.04
C HIS A 860 11.27 46.30 4.41
N ASP A 861 11.02 46.80 3.20
CA ASP A 861 12.02 47.51 2.40
C ASP A 861 12.00 49.02 2.67
N THR A 862 12.85 49.46 3.61
CA THR A 862 12.95 50.88 4.01
C THR A 862 13.81 51.75 3.10
N ASP A 863 14.63 51.15 2.25
CA ASP A 863 15.67 51.85 1.47
C ASP A 863 15.81 51.39 0.01
N GLY A 864 15.00 50.41 -0.42
CA GLY A 864 14.93 49.93 -1.81
C GLY A 864 15.86 48.74 -2.11
N ARG A 865 16.67 48.29 -1.14
CA ARG A 865 17.61 47.18 -1.34
C ARG A 865 16.91 45.86 -1.62
N TYR A 866 15.84 45.53 -0.90
CA TYR A 866 15.11 44.27 -1.11
C TYR A 866 14.38 44.24 -2.46
N ARG A 867 13.82 45.38 -2.88
CA ARG A 867 13.24 45.58 -4.21
C ARG A 867 14.28 45.46 -5.32
N SER A 868 15.50 45.99 -5.11
CA SER A 868 16.61 45.88 -6.05
C SER A 868 17.08 44.44 -6.23
N ILE A 869 17.39 43.72 -5.14
CA ILE A 869 17.87 42.33 -5.25
C ILE A 869 16.78 41.39 -5.80
N ALA A 870 15.51 41.59 -5.45
CA ALA A 870 14.42 40.78 -6.00
C ALA A 870 14.25 40.97 -7.52
N ALA A 871 14.41 42.21 -8.02
CA ALA A 871 14.41 42.50 -9.45
C ALA A 871 15.64 41.92 -10.17
N PHE A 872 16.84 42.04 -9.57
CA PHE A 872 18.09 41.50 -10.14
C PHE A 872 18.08 39.97 -10.22
N LEU A 873 17.64 39.29 -9.16
CA LEU A 873 17.51 37.83 -9.13
C LEU A 873 16.39 37.33 -10.04
N ALA A 874 15.36 38.14 -10.32
CA ALA A 874 14.29 37.84 -11.28
C ALA A 874 13.70 36.42 -11.11
N GLY A 875 13.51 36.00 -9.85
CA GLY A 875 13.00 34.69 -9.49
C GLY A 875 14.05 33.63 -9.11
N ARG A 876 15.31 33.78 -9.51
CA ARG A 876 16.41 32.85 -9.20
C ARG A 876 16.68 32.77 -7.68
N GLY A 877 17.16 31.61 -7.24
CA GLY A 877 17.63 31.39 -5.86
C GLY A 877 19.13 31.66 -5.72
N VAL A 878 19.58 31.93 -4.49
CA VAL A 878 20.98 32.17 -4.10
C VAL A 878 21.29 31.46 -2.77
N PRO A 879 22.55 31.12 -2.44
CA PRO A 879 22.87 30.45 -1.17
C PRO A 879 22.42 31.24 0.07
N SER A 880 22.48 32.58 -0.01
CA SER A 880 22.07 33.52 1.04
C SER A 880 21.61 34.82 0.40
N VAL A 881 20.39 35.28 0.70
CA VAL A 881 19.90 36.58 0.19
C VAL A 881 20.62 37.75 0.86
N GLU A 882 21.06 37.57 2.11
CA GLU A 882 21.85 38.56 2.86
C GLU A 882 23.25 38.76 2.26
N GLU A 883 23.92 37.69 1.84
CA GLU A 883 25.22 37.79 1.16
C GLU A 883 25.05 38.39 -0.24
N ALA A 884 24.04 37.95 -1.01
CA ALA A 884 23.74 38.55 -2.31
C ALA A 884 23.39 40.05 -2.22
N LEU A 885 22.75 40.49 -1.15
CA LEU A 885 22.51 41.90 -0.85
C LEU A 885 23.80 42.67 -0.55
N ARG A 886 24.73 42.08 0.21
CA ARG A 886 26.06 42.67 0.48
C ARG A 886 26.89 42.77 -0.79
N GLU A 887 27.02 41.67 -1.55
CA GLU A 887 27.68 41.69 -2.86
C GLU A 887 27.07 42.72 -3.81
N THR A 888 25.73 42.89 -3.81
CA THR A 888 25.04 43.89 -4.65
C THR A 888 25.37 45.32 -4.22
N PHE A 889 25.44 45.58 -2.91
CA PHE A 889 25.86 46.87 -2.38
C PHE A 889 27.35 47.16 -2.68
N LEU A 890 28.20 46.13 -2.58
CA LEU A 890 29.64 46.19 -2.78
C LEU A 890 30.10 46.09 -4.25
N GLN A 891 29.20 45.82 -5.22
CA GLN A 891 29.55 45.73 -6.65
C GLN A 891 30.47 46.84 -7.18
N PRO A 892 30.30 48.14 -6.82
CA PRO A 892 31.17 49.19 -7.33
C PRO A 892 32.65 48.99 -6.97
N VAL A 893 32.94 48.32 -5.86
CA VAL A 893 34.30 47.95 -5.44
C VAL A 893 34.67 46.54 -5.91
N LEU A 894 33.75 45.58 -5.75
CA LEU A 894 34.00 44.17 -6.07
C LEU A 894 34.19 43.91 -7.58
N GLN A 895 33.56 44.67 -8.48
CA GLN A 895 33.76 44.50 -9.92
C GLN A 895 35.19 44.90 -10.34
N PRO A 896 35.67 46.15 -10.11
CA PRO A 896 37.06 46.51 -10.38
C PRO A 896 38.06 45.60 -9.66
N PHE A 897 37.74 45.14 -8.44
CA PHE A 897 38.58 44.17 -7.72
C PHE A 897 38.65 42.81 -8.43
N ARG A 898 37.53 42.24 -8.89
CA ARG A 898 37.49 40.99 -9.67
C ARG A 898 38.16 41.11 -11.03
N GLU A 899 38.15 42.30 -11.63
CA GLU A 899 38.85 42.60 -12.88
C GLU A 899 40.38 42.71 -12.67
N LEU A 900 40.83 43.25 -11.54
CA LEU A 900 42.25 43.32 -11.15
C LEU A 900 42.80 41.96 -10.64
N VAL A 901 42.01 41.26 -9.81
CA VAL A 901 42.37 40.02 -9.12
C VAL A 901 41.67 38.85 -9.82
N SER A 902 42.25 38.45 -10.95
CA SER A 902 41.77 37.33 -11.76
C SER A 902 42.88 36.31 -12.06
N ALA A 903 42.48 35.04 -12.21
CA ALA A 903 43.40 33.96 -12.57
C ALA A 903 44.00 34.11 -13.98
N GLU A 904 43.52 35.03 -14.82
CA GLU A 904 44.18 35.42 -16.07
C GLU A 904 45.27 36.48 -15.80
N MET A 905 44.93 37.56 -15.10
CA MET A 905 45.85 38.64 -14.75
C MET A 905 47.07 38.11 -13.98
N PHE A 906 46.86 37.20 -13.01
CA PHE A 906 47.95 36.60 -12.24
C PHE A 906 48.91 35.76 -13.11
N ARG A 907 48.41 35.07 -14.14
CA ARG A 907 49.24 34.31 -15.09
C ARG A 907 49.96 35.21 -16.09
N LYS A 908 49.35 36.33 -16.52
CA LYS A 908 50.02 37.36 -17.33
C LYS A 908 51.18 37.99 -16.54
N LEU A 909 50.95 38.35 -15.27
CA LEU A 909 51.98 38.90 -14.38
C LEU A 909 53.06 37.87 -14.00
N ALA A 910 52.70 36.59 -13.89
CA ALA A 910 53.66 35.49 -13.72
C ALA A 910 54.61 35.41 -14.93
N ALA A 911 54.05 35.34 -16.15
CA ALA A 911 54.83 35.30 -17.38
C ALA A 911 55.75 36.52 -17.51
N LEU A 912 55.25 37.74 -17.29
CA LEU A 912 56.06 38.97 -17.36
C LEU A 912 57.12 39.08 -16.23
N ALA A 913 56.99 38.32 -15.14
CA ALA A 913 58.01 38.20 -14.10
C ALA A 913 59.06 37.14 -14.45
N ASP A 914 58.65 36.03 -15.08
CA ASP A 914 59.54 34.96 -15.53
C ASP A 914 60.33 35.36 -16.80
N GLU A 915 59.75 36.17 -17.71
CA GLU A 915 60.41 36.83 -18.85
C GLU A 915 61.51 37.83 -18.43
N ARG A 916 61.56 38.22 -17.14
CA ARG A 916 62.63 39.06 -16.57
C ARG A 916 63.82 38.24 -16.05
N ARG A 917 63.82 36.91 -16.24
CA ARG A 917 65.04 36.10 -16.12
C ARG A 917 65.96 36.38 -17.32
N PRO A 918 67.26 36.61 -17.13
CA PRO A 918 68.23 36.50 -18.23
C PRO A 918 68.36 35.03 -18.67
N ASP A 919 68.64 34.80 -19.96
CA ASP A 919 68.83 33.45 -20.51
C ASP A 919 70.06 32.74 -19.89
N ASP A 920 69.94 31.42 -19.66
CA ASP A 920 71.01 30.58 -19.11
C ASP A 920 72.30 30.55 -20.00
N ASP A 921 72.18 30.88 -21.29
CA ASP A 921 73.29 30.79 -22.27
C ASP A 921 74.48 31.71 -21.93
N GLU A 922 74.28 32.86 -21.27
CA GLU A 922 75.42 33.75 -20.88
C GLU A 922 76.23 33.20 -19.69
N LEU A 923 75.67 32.32 -18.86
CA LEU A 923 76.40 31.72 -17.73
C LEU A 923 77.40 30.64 -18.21
N VAL A 924 77.10 29.97 -19.31
CA VAL A 924 77.90 28.85 -19.84
C VAL A 924 79.24 29.29 -20.44
N GLU A 925 79.37 30.52 -20.94
CA GLU A 925 80.69 31.03 -21.39
C GLU A 925 81.63 31.40 -20.23
N ALA A 926 81.10 31.70 -19.03
CA ALA A 926 81.92 32.06 -17.88
C ALA A 926 82.68 30.85 -17.30
N GLU A 927 82.02 29.70 -17.13
CA GLU A 927 82.64 28.50 -16.57
C GLU A 927 83.59 27.81 -17.56
N ARG A 928 83.31 27.89 -18.87
CA ARG A 928 84.13 27.28 -19.93
C ARG A 928 85.52 27.90 -20.12
N LEU A 929 85.85 28.97 -19.39
CA LEU A 929 87.17 29.61 -19.44
C LEU A 929 88.17 29.09 -18.39
N ASP A 930 87.74 28.43 -17.32
CA ASP A 930 88.64 27.96 -16.24
C ASP A 930 89.02 26.46 -16.39
N GLU A 931 88.12 25.60 -16.91
CA GLU A 931 88.37 24.15 -17.09
C GLU A 931 89.21 23.76 -18.34
N SER A 932 89.86 24.72 -19.01
CA SER A 932 90.63 24.46 -20.23
C SER A 932 92.12 24.10 -20.00
N ALA A 933 92.51 23.80 -18.75
CA ALA A 933 93.93 23.81 -18.34
C ALA A 933 94.49 22.55 -17.63
N GLU A 934 93.76 21.43 -17.46
CA GLU A 934 94.41 20.16 -17.06
C GLU A 934 93.62 18.89 -17.44
N ALA A 935 93.97 18.23 -18.56
CA ALA A 935 93.37 16.95 -18.98
C ALA A 935 94.31 16.07 -19.85
N VAL A 936 94.95 15.06 -19.25
CA VAL A 936 95.58 13.92 -19.97
C VAL A 936 95.54 12.64 -19.11
N ALA A 937 95.14 11.53 -19.72
CA ALA A 937 95.12 10.13 -19.21
C ALA A 937 94.09 9.79 -18.10
N GLY A 938 93.42 8.63 -18.15
CA GLY A 938 93.41 7.62 -19.24
C GLY A 938 92.56 6.37 -18.92
N ASP A 939 92.16 5.68 -20.00
CA ASP A 939 91.66 4.30 -20.16
C ASP A 939 90.87 3.57 -19.04
N LEU A 940 89.61 3.25 -19.40
CA LEU A 940 88.97 1.92 -19.37
C LEU A 940 89.56 0.79 -18.48
N GLU A 941 88.70 0.13 -17.69
CA GLU A 941 88.58 -1.34 -17.70
C GLU A 941 87.24 -1.86 -17.08
N GLU A 942 86.66 -2.87 -17.74
CA GLU A 942 85.90 -4.05 -17.27
C GLU A 942 84.94 -4.03 -16.04
N THR A 943 83.80 -4.77 -15.98
CA THR A 943 82.80 -5.38 -16.91
C THR A 943 81.82 -6.24 -16.04
N ALA A 944 80.71 -6.68 -16.64
CA ALA A 944 79.96 -7.94 -16.36
C ALA A 944 78.82 -7.98 -15.31
N GLN A 945 77.57 -8.01 -15.81
CA GLN A 945 76.80 -9.27 -15.90
C GLN A 945 75.71 -9.20 -16.99
N LEU A 946 75.34 -10.36 -17.54
CA LEU A 946 74.32 -10.60 -18.58
C LEU A 946 73.04 -11.18 -17.90
N GLU A 947 71.86 -11.37 -18.48
CA GLU A 947 71.33 -11.43 -19.86
C GLU A 947 69.85 -10.93 -19.82
N GLY A 948 69.12 -10.59 -20.89
CA GLY A 948 69.40 -10.60 -22.33
C GLY A 948 68.16 -11.04 -23.16
N GLY A 949 67.47 -10.13 -23.85
CA GLY A 949 66.31 -10.46 -24.72
C GLY A 949 65.63 -9.24 -25.37
N GLU A 950 65.47 -9.29 -26.70
CA GLU A 950 65.06 -8.23 -27.66
C GLU A 950 64.59 -8.91 -28.98
N PRO A 951 64.12 -8.23 -30.06
CA PRO A 951 63.67 -6.84 -30.26
C PRO A 951 62.16 -6.87 -30.72
N PRO A 952 61.56 -6.24 -31.78
CA PRO A 952 62.00 -5.31 -32.85
C PRO A 952 61.23 -3.95 -32.88
N ASP A 953 61.34 -3.23 -34.00
CA ASP A 953 61.07 -1.79 -34.18
C ASP A 953 59.86 -1.40 -35.08
N GLU A 954 59.51 -0.11 -35.02
CA GLU A 954 59.16 0.87 -36.10
C GLU A 954 58.08 0.64 -37.21
N ASP A 955 57.53 1.80 -37.61
CA ASP A 955 56.97 2.26 -38.92
C ASP A 955 55.64 1.74 -39.56
N GLU A 956 54.63 2.62 -39.43
CA GLU A 956 53.98 3.41 -40.52
C GLU A 956 53.06 2.77 -41.61
N LEU A 957 52.11 3.61 -42.12
CA LEU A 957 51.28 3.47 -43.35
C LEU A 957 50.14 2.39 -43.32
N GLU A 958 49.01 2.47 -44.06
CA GLU A 958 48.50 3.49 -45.00
C GLU A 958 46.94 3.45 -45.18
N GLN A 959 46.30 4.64 -45.18
CA GLN A 959 45.21 5.18 -46.07
C GLN A 959 44.01 4.35 -46.65
N LEU A 960 43.11 5.09 -47.34
CA LEU A 960 42.03 4.69 -48.29
C LEU A 960 40.68 4.21 -47.70
N GLU A 961 39.49 4.51 -48.26
CA GLU A 961 38.99 5.63 -49.13
C GLU A 961 37.43 5.57 -49.23
N ALA A 962 36.79 6.47 -50.00
CA ALA A 962 35.39 6.44 -50.53
C ALA A 962 34.20 6.64 -49.52
N LEU A 963 33.29 7.64 -49.65
CA LEU A 963 32.33 8.06 -50.73
C LEU A 963 30.94 7.35 -50.61
N ASP A 964 29.76 7.97 -50.86
CA ASP A 964 29.39 9.32 -51.36
C ASP A 964 27.92 9.75 -50.98
N ALA A 965 27.60 11.04 -51.23
CA ALA A 965 26.30 11.65 -51.60
C ALA A 965 25.09 11.69 -50.60
N GLY A 966 24.44 12.87 -50.50
CA GLY A 966 23.25 13.10 -49.66
C GLY A 966 22.33 14.30 -50.04
N GLY A 967 22.86 15.53 -50.09
CA GLY A 967 22.18 16.72 -50.65
C GLY A 967 21.32 17.61 -49.72
N ALA A 968 21.48 18.94 -49.91
CA ALA A 968 20.58 20.12 -49.75
C ALA A 968 19.40 20.13 -48.72
N ASP A 969 19.00 21.27 -48.12
CA ASP A 969 19.28 22.68 -48.43
C ASP A 969 19.09 23.63 -47.20
N GLN A 970 19.62 24.87 -47.29
CA GLN A 970 19.36 26.14 -46.55
C GLN A 970 18.56 26.13 -45.21
N ALA A 971 18.92 26.84 -44.14
CA ALA A 971 19.74 28.06 -43.96
C ALA A 971 20.29 28.16 -42.50
N GLY A 972 21.22 29.05 -42.12
CA GLY A 972 21.94 30.06 -42.91
C GLY A 972 21.93 31.46 -42.27
N ASP A 973 22.81 31.71 -41.28
CA ASP A 973 23.35 33.04 -40.93
C ASP A 973 24.51 32.91 -39.90
N LEU A 974 25.45 33.88 -39.92
CA LEU A 974 26.60 34.06 -38.98
C LEU A 974 27.64 32.91 -38.87
N GLU A 975 28.45 32.70 -39.91
CA GLU A 975 29.81 32.11 -39.78
C GLU A 975 30.86 32.89 -40.62
N ASP A 976 30.68 34.21 -40.76
CA ASP A 976 31.44 35.07 -41.70
C ASP A 976 32.06 36.29 -40.99
N MET A 977 32.74 36.06 -39.84
CA MET A 977 33.29 37.16 -39.02
C MET A 977 34.61 36.89 -38.26
N LEU A 978 35.22 35.70 -38.37
CA LEU A 978 36.48 35.38 -37.66
C LEU A 978 37.46 34.53 -38.50
N ARG A 979 37.93 35.06 -39.65
CA ARG A 979 39.15 34.53 -40.31
C ARG A 979 39.91 35.52 -41.21
N LEU A 980 40.08 36.74 -40.71
CA LEU A 980 41.08 37.78 -41.00
C LEU A 980 41.05 38.64 -39.71
N GLU A 981 42.14 39.04 -39.07
CA GLU A 981 43.52 39.21 -39.55
C GLU A 981 44.55 38.22 -38.97
N ALA A 982 45.73 38.20 -39.61
CA ALA A 982 46.95 37.58 -39.11
C ALA A 982 48.14 38.48 -39.48
N ASP A 983 48.18 39.70 -38.92
CA ASP A 983 49.38 40.55 -38.90
C ASP A 983 49.20 41.70 -37.88
N GLU A 984 49.48 41.44 -36.60
CA GLU A 984 50.06 42.42 -35.65
C GLU A 984 50.46 41.68 -34.36
N GLN A 985 51.77 41.62 -34.09
CA GLN A 985 52.27 41.36 -32.74
C GLN A 985 52.24 42.69 -31.97
N PRO A 986 51.48 42.82 -30.87
CA PRO A 986 51.78 43.87 -29.90
C PRO A 986 53.08 43.50 -29.16
N ASP A 987 54.01 44.43 -28.99
CA ASP A 987 55.18 44.25 -28.12
C ASP A 987 54.70 44.14 -26.65
N THR A 988 54.49 42.91 -26.19
CA THR A 988 53.71 42.59 -24.98
C THR A 988 54.27 43.02 -23.60
N PRO A 989 55.57 43.27 -23.37
CA PRO A 989 56.07 43.52 -22.00
C PRO A 989 55.63 44.83 -21.33
N VAL A 990 55.21 45.85 -22.09
CA VAL A 990 55.01 47.22 -21.57
C VAL A 990 53.57 47.44 -21.10
N TYR A 991 52.59 47.07 -21.92
CA TYR A 991 51.18 47.44 -21.71
C TYR A 991 50.48 46.74 -20.54
N LEU A 992 51.02 45.63 -20.02
CA LEU A 992 50.39 44.91 -18.91
C LEU A 992 50.43 45.68 -17.58
N LEU A 993 51.51 46.43 -17.33
CA LEU A 993 51.60 47.26 -16.12
C LEU A 993 50.74 48.52 -16.23
N ASP A 994 50.55 49.05 -17.43
CA ASP A 994 49.58 50.12 -17.71
C ASP A 994 48.13 49.60 -17.52
N GLU A 995 47.80 48.40 -18.03
CA GLU A 995 46.50 47.75 -17.80
C GLU A 995 46.22 47.52 -16.30
N VAL A 996 47.26 47.19 -15.52
CA VAL A 996 47.17 47.08 -14.06
C VAL A 996 47.03 48.45 -13.39
N ASP A 997 47.72 49.51 -13.83
CA ASP A 997 47.53 50.87 -13.29
C ASP A 997 46.11 51.39 -13.56
N GLU A 998 45.56 51.16 -14.75
CA GLU A 998 44.18 51.54 -15.08
C GLU A 998 43.15 50.79 -14.22
N ARG A 999 43.26 49.46 -14.12
CA ARG A 999 42.35 48.63 -13.28
C ARG A 999 42.50 48.98 -11.79
N LEU A 1000 43.72 49.24 -11.31
CA LEU A 1000 43.99 49.67 -9.94
C LEU A 1000 43.49 51.09 -9.67
N ALA A 1001 43.61 52.01 -10.64
CA ALA A 1001 43.05 53.36 -10.53
C ALA A 1001 41.53 53.33 -10.46
N ALA A 1002 40.86 52.50 -11.27
CA ALA A 1002 39.42 52.29 -11.21
C ALA A 1002 39.00 51.74 -9.83
N LEU A 1003 39.67 50.70 -9.32
CA LEU A 1003 39.44 50.15 -7.99
C LEU A 1003 39.63 51.22 -6.89
N LEU A 1004 40.75 51.95 -6.89
CA LEU A 1004 41.04 52.95 -5.86
C LEU A 1004 40.07 54.13 -5.89
N ALA A 1005 39.65 54.58 -7.08
CA ALA A 1005 38.64 55.62 -7.24
C ALA A 1005 37.27 55.17 -6.72
N GLU A 1006 36.86 53.94 -7.02
CA GLU A 1006 35.59 53.39 -6.52
C GLU A 1006 35.62 53.10 -5.02
N VAL A 1007 36.73 52.59 -4.47
CA VAL A 1007 36.96 52.46 -3.02
C VAL A 1007 36.83 53.82 -2.32
N GLN A 1008 37.43 54.88 -2.88
CA GLN A 1008 37.32 56.24 -2.34
C GLN A 1008 35.88 56.77 -2.40
N ARG A 1009 35.22 56.60 -3.55
CA ARG A 1009 33.83 57.03 -3.81
C ARG A 1009 32.82 56.30 -2.92
N PHE A 1010 33.05 55.02 -2.66
CA PHE A 1010 32.19 54.14 -1.88
C PHE A 1010 32.37 54.34 -0.37
N ALA A 1011 33.61 54.42 0.12
CA ALA A 1011 33.90 54.67 1.53
C ALA A 1011 33.72 56.14 1.96
N GLY A 1012 33.50 57.06 1.00
CA GLY A 1012 33.36 58.49 1.27
C GLY A 1012 34.66 59.15 1.75
N ALA A 1013 35.79 58.73 1.19
CA ALA A 1013 37.11 59.00 1.72
C ALA A 1013 37.89 60.11 0.97
N GLU A 1014 38.96 60.62 1.60
CA GLU A 1014 39.75 61.77 1.10
C GLU A 1014 41.27 61.49 1.01
N GLY A 1015 41.71 60.22 1.02
CA GLY A 1015 43.13 59.86 0.95
C GLY A 1015 43.80 60.11 -0.41
N ASP A 1016 45.13 60.29 -0.40
CA ASP A 1016 45.96 60.48 -1.60
C ASP A 1016 46.09 59.17 -2.40
N LEU A 1017 45.25 59.03 -3.44
CA LEU A 1017 45.23 57.85 -4.30
C LEU A 1017 46.47 57.75 -5.19
N ASP A 1018 47.04 58.86 -5.67
CA ASP A 1018 48.23 58.83 -6.52
C ASP A 1018 49.48 58.38 -5.73
N ALA A 1019 49.57 58.71 -4.44
CA ALA A 1019 50.62 58.18 -3.55
C ALA A 1019 50.37 56.74 -3.07
N LEU A 1020 49.12 56.26 -3.11
CA LEU A 1020 48.79 54.86 -2.85
C LEU A 1020 49.07 53.97 -4.08
N ARG A 1021 48.56 54.36 -5.25
CA ARG A 1021 48.70 53.64 -6.52
C ARG A 1021 50.17 53.38 -6.87
N ARG A 1022 51.03 54.41 -6.77
CA ARG A 1022 52.48 54.29 -6.98
C ARG A 1022 53.20 53.36 -5.99
N ASP A 1023 52.75 53.31 -4.73
CA ASP A 1023 53.35 52.41 -3.73
C ASP A 1023 52.89 50.96 -3.92
N ILE A 1024 51.66 50.73 -4.40
CA ILE A 1024 51.17 49.39 -4.78
C ILE A 1024 51.89 48.91 -6.04
N LEU A 1025 52.04 49.74 -7.08
CA LEU A 1025 52.79 49.38 -8.29
C LEU A 1025 54.26 49.07 -7.99
N ALA A 1026 54.96 49.93 -7.24
CA ALA A 1026 56.37 49.68 -6.88
C ALA A 1026 56.55 48.39 -6.05
N ARG A 1027 55.53 47.98 -5.28
CA ARG A 1027 55.51 46.67 -4.58
C ARG A 1027 55.24 45.50 -5.53
N LEU A 1028 54.41 45.69 -6.55
CA LEU A 1028 54.17 44.69 -7.58
C LEU A 1028 55.43 44.47 -8.43
N GLU A 1029 56.07 45.55 -8.87
CA GLU A 1029 57.35 45.51 -9.58
C GLU A 1029 58.42 44.78 -8.76
N ALA A 1030 58.61 45.15 -7.48
CA ALA A 1030 59.55 44.46 -6.59
C ALA A 1030 59.19 42.98 -6.33
N LEU A 1031 57.90 42.62 -6.36
CA LEU A 1031 57.45 41.23 -6.24
C LEU A 1031 57.72 40.43 -7.54
N MET A 1032 57.57 41.06 -8.70
CA MET A 1032 57.93 40.48 -9.99
C MET A 1032 59.46 40.31 -10.13
N GLU A 1033 60.25 41.30 -9.70
CA GLU A 1033 61.72 41.18 -9.59
C GLU A 1033 62.15 40.06 -8.64
N LEU A 1034 61.41 39.84 -7.55
CA LEU A 1034 61.67 38.73 -6.62
C LEU A 1034 61.34 37.35 -7.24
N ARG A 1035 60.29 37.24 -8.05
CA ARG A 1035 60.02 35.99 -8.82
C ARG A 1035 61.04 35.78 -9.95
N GLY A 1036 61.42 36.86 -10.64
CA GLY A 1036 62.44 36.84 -11.71
C GLY A 1036 63.85 36.52 -11.20
N SER A 1037 64.18 36.81 -9.93
CA SER A 1037 65.47 36.44 -9.34
C SER A 1037 65.55 35.00 -8.81
N ALA A 1038 64.45 34.23 -8.86
CA ALA A 1038 64.46 32.82 -8.48
C ALA A 1038 65.43 32.01 -9.38
N GLY A 1039 66.44 31.39 -8.74
CA GLY A 1039 67.55 30.68 -9.41
C GLY A 1039 68.87 31.44 -9.45
N GLN A 1040 68.90 32.74 -9.14
CA GLN A 1040 70.13 33.54 -9.18
C GLN A 1040 71.00 33.34 -7.93
N ALA A 1041 72.19 32.76 -8.10
CA ALA A 1041 73.20 32.74 -7.04
C ALA A 1041 73.63 34.18 -6.67
N PRO A 1042 73.74 34.53 -5.37
CA PRO A 1042 73.78 35.93 -4.95
C PRO A 1042 75.11 36.65 -5.27
N GLN A 1043 75.10 37.50 -6.29
CA GLN A 1043 76.17 38.50 -6.47
C GLN A 1043 76.17 39.49 -5.29
N ALA A 1044 77.36 39.79 -4.78
CA ALA A 1044 77.52 40.24 -3.40
C ALA A 1044 77.21 41.73 -3.14
N SER A 1045 75.96 42.08 -2.80
CA SER A 1045 75.65 43.43 -2.24
C SER A 1045 74.39 43.54 -1.34
N ALA A 1046 74.04 42.55 -0.51
CA ALA A 1046 72.91 42.67 0.44
C ALA A 1046 73.08 41.90 1.78
N ALA A 1047 74.13 42.20 2.55
CA ALA A 1047 74.42 41.53 3.83
C ALA A 1047 73.47 41.93 4.98
N ALA A 1048 72.19 41.56 4.89
CA ALA A 1048 71.18 41.76 5.96
C ALA A 1048 70.02 40.73 5.98
N ALA A 1049 69.66 40.10 4.85
CA ALA A 1049 68.42 39.30 4.74
C ALA A 1049 68.53 38.00 3.89
N GLY A 1050 69.73 37.60 3.49
CA GLY A 1050 69.97 36.51 2.52
C GLY A 1050 69.79 35.09 3.07
N ALA A 1051 68.53 34.66 3.26
CA ALA A 1051 68.10 33.27 3.14
C ALA A 1051 66.57 33.17 2.93
N PRO A 1052 65.68 33.84 3.72
CA PRO A 1052 64.24 33.74 3.53
C PRO A 1052 63.72 34.36 2.23
N LEU A 1053 64.48 35.29 1.62
CA LEU A 1053 64.13 35.90 0.34
C LEU A 1053 64.36 34.95 -0.84
N GLU A 1054 65.37 34.08 -0.77
CA GLU A 1054 65.70 33.11 -1.81
C GLU A 1054 64.69 31.95 -1.79
N GLU A 1055 64.37 31.43 -0.60
CA GLU A 1055 63.27 30.47 -0.39
C GLU A 1055 61.91 31.04 -0.85
N LEU A 1056 61.66 32.33 -0.60
CA LEU A 1056 60.45 33.00 -1.06
C LEU A 1056 60.44 33.20 -2.59
N ALA A 1057 61.57 33.56 -3.21
CA ALA A 1057 61.70 33.68 -4.66
C ALA A 1057 61.42 32.34 -5.36
N GLU A 1058 62.09 31.26 -4.94
CA GLU A 1058 61.84 29.90 -5.45
C GLU A 1058 60.37 29.51 -5.29
N ARG A 1059 59.76 29.81 -4.13
CA ARG A 1059 58.36 29.49 -3.88
C ARG A 1059 57.40 30.28 -4.76
N LEU A 1060 57.64 31.59 -4.97
CA LEU A 1060 56.82 32.44 -5.84
C LEU A 1060 56.93 32.05 -7.32
N ALA A 1061 58.02 31.38 -7.72
CA ALA A 1061 58.21 30.83 -9.07
C ALA A 1061 57.64 29.41 -9.25
N ARG A 1062 57.59 28.58 -8.19
CA ARG A 1062 57.14 27.17 -8.26
C ARG A 1062 55.70 26.91 -7.78
N ASP A 1063 55.13 27.80 -6.97
CA ASP A 1063 53.79 27.67 -6.39
C ASP A 1063 52.91 28.85 -6.84
N GLU A 1064 52.13 28.64 -7.91
CA GLU A 1064 51.16 29.63 -8.43
C GLU A 1064 50.11 30.06 -7.38
N THR A 1065 49.87 29.25 -6.34
CA THR A 1065 49.00 29.63 -5.22
C THR A 1065 49.69 30.65 -4.32
N ALA A 1066 50.98 30.46 -4.03
CA ALA A 1066 51.78 31.44 -3.29
C ALA A 1066 51.98 32.73 -4.10
N TRP A 1067 52.19 32.63 -5.42
CA TRP A 1067 52.22 33.78 -6.32
C TRP A 1067 50.93 34.58 -6.28
N GLY A 1068 49.78 33.94 -6.55
CA GLY A 1068 48.47 34.60 -6.53
C GLY A 1068 48.12 35.19 -5.16
N ALA A 1069 48.50 34.53 -4.06
CA ALA A 1069 48.34 35.07 -2.71
C ALA A 1069 49.20 36.31 -2.46
N ALA A 1070 50.45 36.34 -2.95
CA ALA A 1070 51.34 37.48 -2.80
C ALA A 1070 50.92 38.69 -3.66
N VAL A 1071 50.54 38.47 -4.92
CA VAL A 1071 50.02 39.51 -5.81
C VAL A 1071 48.69 40.07 -5.28
N GLY A 1072 47.78 39.19 -4.86
CA GLY A 1072 46.53 39.60 -4.20
C GLY A 1072 46.79 40.42 -2.93
N TRP A 1073 47.74 40.01 -2.09
CA TRP A 1073 48.16 40.78 -0.91
C TRP A 1073 48.69 42.17 -1.26
N VAL A 1074 49.53 42.31 -2.30
CA VAL A 1074 50.03 43.61 -2.76
C VAL A 1074 48.89 44.56 -3.08
N PHE A 1075 47.83 44.11 -3.75
CA PHE A 1075 46.67 44.94 -4.06
C PHE A 1075 45.81 45.30 -2.84
N VAL A 1076 45.64 44.42 -1.84
CA VAL A 1076 44.71 44.66 -0.71
C VAL A 1076 45.34 45.28 0.54
N HIS A 1077 46.61 44.96 0.87
CA HIS A 1077 47.20 45.23 2.19
C HIS A 1077 47.28 46.71 2.60
N ALA A 1078 47.18 47.61 1.62
CA ALA A 1078 47.34 49.05 1.78
C ALA A 1078 46.08 49.86 1.47
N LEU A 1079 44.96 49.22 1.08
CA LEU A 1079 43.74 49.90 0.60
C LEU A 1079 43.22 50.95 1.59
N GLY A 1080 43.26 50.67 2.89
CA GLY A 1080 42.86 51.58 3.97
C GLY A 1080 43.64 52.90 4.04
N ARG A 1081 44.73 53.08 3.27
CA ARG A 1081 45.35 54.40 3.05
C ARG A 1081 44.45 55.34 2.24
N ALA A 1082 43.57 54.82 1.39
CA ALA A 1082 42.56 55.60 0.68
C ALA A 1082 41.58 56.29 1.66
N ALA A 1083 41.40 55.74 2.87
CA ALA A 1083 40.57 56.32 3.92
C ALA A 1083 41.12 57.65 4.50
N GLY A 1084 42.42 57.93 4.35
CA GLY A 1084 43.07 59.12 4.93
C GLY A 1084 43.19 59.11 6.48
N GLY A 1085 42.79 58.02 7.13
CA GLY A 1085 42.74 57.90 8.60
C GLY A 1085 44.10 57.61 9.27
N THR A 1086 44.11 57.62 10.61
CA THR A 1086 45.33 57.44 11.42
C THR A 1086 45.76 55.98 11.64
N ASP A 1087 44.94 54.99 11.26
CA ASP A 1087 45.33 53.58 11.21
C ASP A 1087 44.95 52.94 9.86
N PRO A 1088 45.76 53.14 8.82
CA PRO A 1088 45.50 52.55 7.50
C PRO A 1088 45.60 51.02 7.48
N VAL A 1089 46.32 50.40 8.41
CA VAL A 1089 46.52 48.93 8.43
C VAL A 1089 45.32 48.26 9.08
N GLY A 1090 44.86 48.77 10.21
CA GLY A 1090 43.59 48.39 10.82
C GLY A 1090 42.41 48.62 9.85
N GLN A 1091 42.40 49.73 9.10
CA GLN A 1091 41.35 49.99 8.12
C GLN A 1091 41.42 49.07 6.89
N SER A 1092 42.61 48.76 6.37
CA SER A 1092 42.78 47.80 5.26
C SER A 1092 42.28 46.42 5.69
N ARG A 1093 42.64 45.99 6.91
CA ARG A 1093 42.14 44.75 7.49
C ARG A 1093 40.63 44.77 7.67
N ALA A 1094 40.07 45.85 8.23
CA ALA A 1094 38.63 45.95 8.43
C ALA A 1094 37.87 45.79 7.11
N TRP A 1095 38.33 46.42 6.02
CA TRP A 1095 37.73 46.21 4.70
C TRP A 1095 37.89 44.78 4.16
N ILE A 1096 39.01 44.10 4.42
CA ILE A 1096 39.18 42.67 4.07
C ILE A 1096 38.32 41.74 4.94
N ASP A 1097 38.00 42.14 6.18
CA ASP A 1097 37.10 41.43 7.10
C ASP A 1097 35.60 41.82 6.87
N GLU A 1098 35.30 42.87 6.07
CA GLU A 1098 33.95 43.45 5.86
C GLU A 1098 33.40 43.36 4.41
N TRP A 1099 34.25 43.28 3.37
CA TRP A 1099 33.89 43.37 1.94
C TRP A 1099 34.16 42.08 1.15
#